data_AF-A0A2V9C4Z3-F1
#
_entry.id   AF-A0A2V9C4Z3-F1
#
_cell.length_a   1.000
_cell.length_b   1.000
_cell.length_c   1.000
_cell.angle_alpha   90.00
_cell.angle_beta   90.00
_cell.angle_gamma   90.00
#
_symmetry.space_group_name_H-M   'P 1'
#
loop_
_entity.id
_entity.type
_entity.pdbx_description
1 polymer ?
#
loop_
_entity_poly.entity_id
_entity_poly.type
_entity_poly.pdbx_seq_one_letter_code
_entity_poly.pdbx_strand_id
1 'polypeptide(L)'
;MGEGGAGLAGLQEQVAQIPGNAQDLLRQALTTLAARSPNARPDESVLVQLAEHLAIRFALERFERGEVKVNAVRQMLDRMHQEIGNLRKILGAHEDKMSEGGMLFETHREILDRQFWAAVPERGKHQILHSSEAWCVPPHNVQSYVRELIGKGNVAEAVSILKNYAACVESEDPEARKKTAVGLAELSEAYAKADPKLLSVALKHVGLRLTMEQDGEIQGLVSAAFVRLSQQAATSRYFPAMEQALDLLTGVEAQRPGIANSLRSKMGIEDRIPEFVDEALRARQVAAGLTTVLKMLPQTTMEQLAIRFNRCSLRDESEHVANLAADLGEEAVQHLRSTVRGGPVKEAAEMVGLLSRLDPQSLMVFLPSRMKDFSSAAQDRVARQVSASGAARRCHILLELLDHVDPLVMPLVIDEIGVSGDRGALGKLLTIADGDLPNGGAEFLRVKAIEALGRIHAPETLTTLKRIVETKKMFSWGYPQELRIAAMQALEKLDPEWVGEFWPKSGISEEDLMLAPLDVPAQSRFVRQRRHQRVRLQKPVHAISLNLKESCWLEIKTASLSGGLATISRHLAPGTPVQLRLQVGLRQMQATAMMRDYRAQDMAFEIVDMNLEERSKYRRLLAGHLPHAPAPNETPAARPDLASVK
;
A
#
# COMPACT_ATOMS: atom_id res chain seq x y z
N MET A 1 -28.71 43.37 -73.49
CA MET A 1 -29.98 42.71 -73.17
C MET A 1 -29.69 41.22 -73.08
N GLY A 2 -29.91 40.48 -71.99
CA GLY A 2 -30.37 40.78 -70.65
C GLY A 2 -30.34 39.45 -69.90
N GLU A 3 -29.83 39.43 -68.66
CA GLU A 3 -30.00 38.35 -67.68
C GLU A 3 -29.30 38.78 -66.37
N GLY A 4 -30.03 39.52 -65.53
CA GLY A 4 -29.54 40.01 -64.24
C GLY A 4 -30.64 40.42 -63.26
N GLY A 5 -31.92 40.34 -63.69
CA GLY A 5 -33.07 40.75 -62.88
C GLY A 5 -33.85 39.62 -62.22
N ALA A 6 -33.56 38.34 -62.52
CA ALA A 6 -34.41 37.22 -62.08
C ALA A 6 -34.07 36.69 -60.66
N GLY A 7 -32.89 36.96 -60.11
CA GLY A 7 -32.46 36.42 -58.81
C GLY A 7 -32.94 37.19 -57.58
N LEU A 8 -33.11 38.52 -57.67
CA LEU A 8 -33.52 39.36 -56.53
C LEU A 8 -35.03 39.36 -56.29
N ALA A 9 -35.83 39.21 -57.35
CA ALA A 9 -37.29 39.14 -57.24
C ALA A 9 -37.76 37.84 -56.57
N GLY A 10 -37.17 36.69 -56.92
CA GLY A 10 -37.51 35.40 -56.30
C GLY A 10 -37.11 35.30 -54.82
N LEU A 11 -36.04 35.98 -54.41
CA LEU A 11 -35.60 36.03 -53.01
C LEU A 11 -36.50 36.94 -52.16
N GLN A 12 -36.99 38.05 -52.72
CA GLN A 12 -38.01 38.90 -52.08
C GLN A 12 -39.35 38.18 -51.94
N GLU A 13 -39.74 37.36 -52.93
CA GLU A 13 -40.98 36.58 -52.90
C GLU A 13 -40.90 35.42 -51.88
N GLN A 14 -39.75 34.76 -51.74
CA GLN A 14 -39.52 33.73 -50.72
C GLN A 14 -39.44 34.31 -49.30
N VAL A 15 -38.83 35.48 -49.12
CA VAL A 15 -38.82 36.17 -47.81
C VAL A 15 -40.22 36.64 -47.42
N ALA A 16 -41.04 37.06 -48.39
CA ALA A 16 -42.44 37.47 -48.15
C ALA A 16 -43.36 36.31 -47.69
N GLN A 17 -42.99 35.05 -47.96
CA GLN A 17 -43.73 33.85 -47.52
C GLN A 17 -43.37 33.41 -46.09
N ILE A 18 -42.36 34.01 -45.48
CA ILE A 18 -41.95 33.73 -44.09
C ILE A 18 -42.93 34.44 -43.14
N PRO A 19 -43.44 33.78 -42.07
CA PRO A 19 -44.33 34.41 -41.10
C PRO A 19 -43.67 35.67 -40.47
N GLY A 20 -44.45 36.73 -40.24
CA GLY A 20 -43.93 38.09 -39.98
C GLY A 20 -42.94 38.21 -38.82
N ASN A 21 -43.07 37.38 -37.79
CA ASN A 21 -42.12 37.28 -36.68
C ASN A 21 -40.73 36.81 -37.12
N ALA A 22 -40.65 35.89 -38.08
CA ALA A 22 -39.38 35.39 -38.63
C ALA A 22 -38.73 36.40 -39.60
N GLN A 23 -39.51 37.28 -40.24
CA GLN A 23 -38.98 38.41 -41.01
C GLN A 23 -38.36 39.49 -40.10
N ASP A 24 -38.99 39.76 -38.96
CA ASP A 24 -38.47 40.71 -37.97
C ASP A 24 -37.19 40.18 -37.30
N LEU A 25 -37.15 38.87 -37.00
CA LEU A 25 -35.94 38.15 -36.56
C LEU A 25 -34.80 38.24 -37.58
N LEU A 26 -35.09 38.02 -38.87
CA LEU A 26 -34.13 38.16 -39.97
C LEU A 26 -33.55 39.57 -40.04
N ARG A 27 -34.41 40.60 -39.97
CA ARG A 27 -34.02 42.01 -39.96
C ARG A 27 -33.15 42.35 -38.76
N GLN A 28 -33.54 41.94 -37.56
CA GLN A 28 -32.75 42.21 -36.36
C GLN A 28 -31.40 41.50 -36.38
N ALA A 29 -31.32 40.24 -36.82
CA ALA A 29 -30.05 39.52 -36.94
C ALA A 29 -29.11 40.15 -37.99
N LEU A 30 -29.65 40.58 -39.13
CA LEU A 30 -28.92 41.35 -40.14
C LEU A 30 -28.39 42.67 -39.58
N THR A 31 -29.16 43.33 -38.71
CA THR A 31 -28.75 44.58 -38.06
C THR A 31 -27.59 44.37 -37.07
N THR A 32 -27.65 43.30 -36.26
CA THR A 32 -26.58 42.94 -35.30
C THR A 32 -25.29 42.51 -36.00
N LEU A 33 -25.38 41.87 -37.17
CA LEU A 33 -24.22 41.48 -37.98
C LEU A 33 -23.63 42.65 -38.78
N ALA A 34 -24.47 43.53 -39.33
CA ALA A 34 -24.02 44.77 -39.98
C ALA A 34 -23.25 45.69 -39.01
N ALA A 35 -23.63 45.68 -37.72
CA ALA A 35 -22.90 46.41 -36.67
C ALA A 35 -21.49 45.84 -36.39
N ARG A 36 -21.21 44.58 -36.73
CA ARG A 36 -19.90 43.93 -36.50
C ARG A 36 -18.95 44.03 -37.71
N SER A 37 -19.48 44.15 -38.93
CA SER A 37 -18.68 44.29 -40.16
C SER A 37 -19.36 45.23 -41.18
N PRO A 38 -19.07 46.54 -41.16
CA PRO A 38 -19.82 47.53 -41.94
C PRO A 38 -19.54 47.54 -43.46
N ASN A 39 -18.45 46.92 -43.95
CA ASN A 39 -17.93 47.17 -45.30
C ASN A 39 -17.43 45.93 -46.08
N ALA A 40 -17.88 44.72 -45.76
CA ALA A 40 -17.56 43.54 -46.57
C ALA A 40 -18.78 43.14 -47.43
N ARG A 41 -18.57 42.84 -48.73
CA ARG A 41 -19.52 41.98 -49.47
C ARG A 41 -19.73 40.72 -48.62
N PRO A 42 -20.95 40.18 -48.50
CA PRO A 42 -21.23 39.06 -47.62
C PRO A 42 -20.37 37.87 -48.06
N ASP A 43 -19.28 37.65 -47.35
CA ASP A 43 -18.40 36.52 -47.51
C ASP A 43 -19.19 35.27 -47.09
N GLU A 44 -18.91 34.11 -47.69
CA GLU A 44 -19.65 32.86 -47.41
C GLU A 44 -19.67 32.53 -45.90
N SER A 45 -18.63 32.95 -45.17
CA SER A 45 -18.52 32.88 -43.71
C SER A 45 -19.54 33.73 -42.94
N VAL A 46 -19.92 34.90 -43.47
CA VAL A 46 -20.89 35.83 -42.85
C VAL A 46 -22.32 35.29 -42.96
N LEU A 47 -22.65 34.64 -44.07
CA LEU A 47 -23.97 34.01 -44.27
C LEU A 47 -24.18 32.80 -43.35
N VAL A 48 -23.13 32.00 -43.15
CA VAL A 48 -23.14 30.89 -42.19
C VAL A 48 -23.29 31.42 -40.76
N GLN A 49 -22.53 32.44 -40.36
CA GLN A 49 -22.67 33.07 -39.03
C GLN A 49 -24.06 33.69 -38.79
N LEU A 50 -24.67 34.26 -39.84
CA LEU A 50 -26.05 34.78 -39.78
C LEU A 50 -27.05 33.65 -39.56
N ALA A 51 -26.92 32.54 -40.28
CA ALA A 51 -27.78 31.37 -40.13
C ALA A 51 -27.66 30.76 -38.73
N GLU A 52 -26.44 30.66 -38.18
CA GLU A 52 -26.19 30.20 -36.81
C GLU A 52 -26.83 31.12 -35.76
N HIS A 53 -26.66 32.45 -35.90
CA HIS A 53 -27.23 33.42 -34.98
C HIS A 53 -28.78 33.44 -35.01
N LEU A 54 -29.36 33.29 -36.20
CA LEU A 54 -30.81 33.17 -36.38
C LEU A 54 -31.37 31.86 -35.81
N ALA A 55 -30.67 30.74 -36.01
CA ALA A 55 -31.05 29.46 -35.46
C ALA A 55 -31.10 29.50 -33.92
N ILE A 56 -30.09 30.13 -33.28
CA ILE A 56 -30.06 30.30 -31.83
C ILE A 56 -31.20 31.20 -31.35
N ARG A 57 -31.44 32.37 -31.97
CA ARG A 57 -32.53 33.28 -31.57
C ARG A 57 -33.91 32.65 -31.78
N PHE A 58 -34.13 31.97 -32.90
CA PHE A 58 -35.36 31.25 -33.16
C PHE A 58 -35.60 30.13 -32.14
N ALA A 59 -34.54 29.40 -31.75
CA ALA A 59 -34.62 28.40 -30.70
C ALA A 59 -34.95 28.99 -29.32
N LEU A 60 -34.31 30.11 -28.97
CA LEU A 60 -34.56 30.83 -27.72
C LEU A 60 -35.98 31.37 -27.64
N GLU A 61 -36.49 32.02 -28.69
CA GLU A 61 -37.85 32.58 -28.69
C GLU A 61 -38.93 31.50 -28.52
N ARG A 62 -38.76 30.34 -29.16
CA ARG A 62 -39.72 29.23 -29.02
C ARG A 62 -39.62 28.55 -27.66
N PHE A 63 -38.43 28.49 -27.07
CA PHE A 63 -38.23 27.99 -25.72
C PHE A 63 -38.87 28.93 -24.67
N GLU A 64 -38.63 30.24 -24.76
CA GLU A 64 -39.19 31.25 -23.84
C GLU A 64 -40.72 31.34 -23.90
N ARG A 65 -41.33 31.07 -25.06
CA ARG A 65 -42.79 30.98 -25.23
C ARG A 65 -43.40 29.68 -24.71
N GLY A 66 -42.58 28.71 -24.29
CA GLY A 66 -43.04 27.39 -23.81
C GLY A 66 -43.59 26.47 -24.91
N GLU A 67 -43.42 26.83 -26.18
CA GLU A 67 -43.95 26.10 -27.33
C GLU A 67 -43.17 24.80 -27.62
N VAL A 68 -41.95 24.68 -27.09
CA VAL A 68 -41.04 23.57 -27.34
C VAL A 68 -40.43 23.12 -26.00
N LYS A 69 -40.61 21.84 -25.64
CA LYS A 69 -39.95 21.21 -24.48
C LYS A 69 -38.43 21.21 -24.68
N VAL A 70 -37.64 21.23 -23.61
CA VAL A 70 -36.17 21.43 -23.68
C VAL A 70 -35.50 20.35 -24.54
N ASN A 71 -36.01 19.11 -24.44
CA ASN A 71 -35.57 17.98 -25.28
C ASN A 71 -35.78 18.22 -26.79
N ALA A 72 -36.87 18.92 -27.16
CA ALA A 72 -37.22 19.24 -28.54
C ALA A 72 -36.45 20.47 -29.07
N VAL A 73 -35.94 21.35 -28.20
CA VAL A 73 -35.05 22.46 -28.60
C VAL A 73 -33.75 21.90 -29.19
N ARG A 74 -33.21 20.83 -28.61
CA ARG A 74 -31.99 20.19 -29.12
C ARG A 74 -32.23 19.41 -30.41
N GLN A 75 -33.38 18.74 -30.57
CA GLN A 75 -33.77 18.15 -31.86
C GLN A 75 -33.94 19.22 -32.95
N MET A 76 -34.44 20.39 -32.57
CA MET A 76 -34.54 21.53 -33.47
C MET A 76 -33.15 22.08 -33.83
N LEU A 77 -32.24 22.22 -32.87
CA LEU A 77 -30.83 22.57 -33.12
C LEU A 77 -30.13 21.53 -33.99
N ASP A 78 -30.40 20.23 -33.81
CA ASP A 78 -29.85 19.15 -34.63
C ASP A 78 -30.38 19.21 -36.08
N ARG A 79 -31.68 19.48 -36.27
CA ARG A 79 -32.26 19.71 -37.60
C ARG A 79 -31.70 20.99 -38.24
N MET A 80 -31.63 22.08 -37.50
CA MET A 80 -31.04 23.34 -37.98
C MET A 80 -29.55 23.18 -38.29
N HIS A 81 -28.83 22.34 -37.55
CA HIS A 81 -27.44 21.99 -37.83
C HIS A 81 -27.31 21.21 -39.14
N GLN A 82 -28.17 20.21 -39.39
CA GLN A 82 -28.20 19.51 -40.67
C GLN A 82 -28.49 20.46 -41.82
N GLU A 83 -29.42 21.39 -41.65
CA GLU A 83 -29.74 22.41 -42.66
C GLU A 83 -28.60 23.41 -42.87
N ILE A 84 -27.92 23.87 -41.79
CA ILE A 84 -26.74 24.74 -41.88
C ILE A 84 -25.55 24.00 -42.51
N GLY A 85 -25.38 22.71 -42.21
CA GLY A 85 -24.39 21.83 -42.82
C GLY A 85 -24.65 21.60 -44.32
N ASN A 86 -25.91 21.44 -44.71
CA ASN A 86 -26.32 21.41 -46.10
C ASN A 86 -26.04 22.77 -46.77
N LEU A 87 -26.34 23.87 -46.10
CA LEU A 87 -26.01 25.24 -46.54
C LEU A 87 -24.50 25.41 -46.77
N ARG A 88 -23.63 24.90 -45.88
CA ARG A 88 -22.17 24.93 -46.06
C ARG A 88 -21.69 24.07 -47.23
N LYS A 89 -22.28 22.89 -47.44
CA LYS A 89 -22.00 22.04 -48.61
C LYS A 89 -22.40 22.71 -49.91
N ILE A 90 -23.54 23.41 -49.91
CA ILE A 90 -24.04 24.19 -51.05
C ILE A 90 -23.18 25.44 -51.30
N LEU A 91 -22.63 26.04 -50.24
CA LEU A 91 -21.76 27.23 -50.29
C LEU A 91 -20.27 26.91 -50.47
N GLY A 92 -19.88 25.64 -50.66
CA GLY A 92 -18.60 25.27 -51.28
C GLY A 92 -17.28 25.66 -50.57
N ALA A 93 -17.25 25.94 -49.26
CA ALA A 93 -16.00 26.33 -48.59
C ALA A 93 -15.79 25.75 -47.18
N HIS A 94 -14.63 25.06 -47.02
CA HIS A 94 -13.89 24.78 -45.78
C HIS A 94 -14.32 23.64 -44.83
N GLU A 95 -14.41 22.39 -45.33
CA GLU A 95 -14.12 21.20 -44.50
C GLU A 95 -12.88 20.43 -45.01
N ASP A 96 -12.63 20.42 -46.33
CA ASP A 96 -11.57 19.61 -46.92
C ASP A 96 -10.14 20.10 -46.63
N LYS A 97 -9.92 21.40 -46.35
CA LYS A 97 -8.58 21.95 -46.05
C LYS A 97 -8.17 21.87 -44.58
N MET A 98 -9.08 21.55 -43.66
CA MET A 98 -8.82 21.59 -42.21
C MET A 98 -8.63 20.20 -41.58
N SER A 99 -8.96 19.13 -42.31
CA SER A 99 -8.73 17.73 -41.88
C SER A 99 -7.29 17.25 -42.10
N GLU A 100 -6.47 17.92 -42.91
CA GLU A 100 -5.07 17.52 -43.19
C GLU A 100 -4.08 17.84 -42.05
N GLY A 101 -4.51 18.53 -40.98
CA GLY A 101 -3.63 19.07 -39.94
C GLY A 101 -3.52 18.28 -38.62
N GLY A 102 -4.25 17.18 -38.43
CA GLY A 102 -4.09 16.32 -37.24
C GLY A 102 -4.33 16.98 -35.87
N MET A 103 -5.01 18.13 -35.78
CA MET A 103 -5.44 18.72 -34.51
C MET A 103 -6.87 18.27 -34.16
N LEU A 104 -7.10 17.95 -32.89
CA LEU A 104 -8.42 17.61 -32.35
C LEU A 104 -9.33 18.86 -32.44
N PHE A 105 -10.26 18.87 -33.40
CA PHE A 105 -11.22 19.96 -33.56
C PHE A 105 -12.53 19.68 -32.79
N GLU A 106 -13.00 20.66 -32.01
CA GLU A 106 -14.37 20.70 -31.47
C GLU A 106 -15.37 20.65 -32.64
N THR A 107 -16.40 19.82 -32.54
CA THR A 107 -17.41 19.72 -33.61
C THR A 107 -18.25 20.99 -33.62
N HIS A 108 -18.61 21.51 -34.81
CA HIS A 108 -19.41 22.74 -34.91
C HIS A 108 -20.77 22.67 -34.18
N ARG A 109 -21.27 21.46 -33.95
CA ARG A 109 -22.41 21.17 -33.08
C ARG A 109 -22.16 21.61 -31.62
N GLU A 110 -20.98 21.33 -31.09
CA GLU A 110 -20.57 21.74 -29.74
C GLU A 110 -20.47 23.27 -29.65
N ILE A 111 -20.07 23.95 -30.72
CA ILE A 111 -20.04 25.41 -30.80
C ILE A 111 -21.45 26.00 -30.74
N LEU A 112 -22.40 25.45 -31.51
CA LEU A 112 -23.80 25.90 -31.52
C LEU A 112 -24.51 25.61 -30.19
N ASP A 113 -24.33 24.41 -29.62
CA ASP A 113 -24.85 24.09 -28.29
C ASP A 113 -24.27 25.06 -27.24
N ARG A 114 -22.96 25.33 -27.29
CA ARG A 114 -22.31 26.28 -26.38
C ARG A 114 -22.86 27.70 -26.53
N GLN A 115 -23.04 28.19 -27.75
CA GLN A 115 -23.60 29.53 -27.99
C GLN A 115 -25.06 29.64 -27.59
N PHE A 116 -25.87 28.60 -27.84
CA PHE A 116 -27.25 28.53 -27.37
C PHE A 116 -27.32 28.64 -25.85
N TRP A 117 -26.61 27.77 -25.13
CA TRP A 117 -26.63 27.78 -23.67
C TRP A 117 -25.99 29.02 -23.06
N ALA A 118 -25.03 29.67 -23.73
CA ALA A 118 -24.53 30.97 -23.30
C ALA A 118 -25.62 32.06 -23.37
N ALA A 119 -26.53 31.97 -24.35
CA ALA A 119 -27.59 32.94 -24.60
C ALA A 119 -28.91 32.68 -23.84
N VAL A 120 -29.12 31.47 -23.30
CA VAL A 120 -30.29 31.18 -22.44
C VAL A 120 -30.24 32.04 -21.17
N PRO A 121 -31.32 32.75 -20.80
CA PRO A 121 -31.37 33.51 -19.55
C PRO A 121 -31.15 32.64 -18.30
N GLU A 122 -30.52 33.21 -17.28
CA GLU A 122 -30.21 32.48 -16.02
C GLU A 122 -31.45 31.89 -15.34
N ARG A 123 -32.59 32.58 -15.41
CA ARG A 123 -33.88 32.06 -14.90
C ARG A 123 -34.35 30.81 -15.65
N GLY A 124 -34.12 30.76 -16.96
CA GLY A 124 -34.44 29.60 -17.80
C GLY A 124 -33.53 28.42 -17.51
N LYS A 125 -32.22 28.64 -17.41
CA LYS A 125 -31.25 27.61 -16.99
C LYS A 125 -31.61 27.02 -15.63
N HIS A 126 -31.92 27.89 -14.67
CA HIS A 126 -32.33 27.48 -13.33
C HIS A 126 -33.56 26.57 -13.36
N GLN A 127 -34.62 26.96 -14.07
CA GLN A 127 -35.84 26.14 -14.18
C GLN A 127 -35.58 24.76 -14.80
N ILE A 128 -34.76 24.69 -15.86
CA ILE A 128 -34.41 23.43 -16.52
C ILE A 128 -33.61 22.53 -15.58
N LEU A 129 -32.61 23.08 -14.89
CA LEU A 129 -31.73 22.33 -13.99
C LEU A 129 -32.45 21.76 -12.77
N HIS A 130 -33.61 22.32 -12.40
CA HIS A 130 -34.51 21.78 -11.37
C HIS A 130 -35.59 20.83 -11.91
N SER A 131 -35.65 20.62 -13.23
CA SER A 131 -36.65 19.74 -13.88
C SER A 131 -36.10 18.36 -14.20
N SER A 132 -36.97 17.40 -14.54
CA SER A 132 -36.56 16.07 -15.03
C SER A 132 -35.80 16.11 -16.37
N GLU A 133 -35.72 17.28 -17.02
CA GLU A 133 -35.00 17.51 -18.28
C GLU A 133 -33.60 18.11 -18.07
N ALA A 134 -33.07 18.11 -16.84
CA ALA A 134 -31.75 18.66 -16.52
C ALA A 134 -30.61 18.06 -17.36
N TRP A 135 -30.73 16.79 -17.78
CA TRP A 135 -29.81 16.10 -18.69
C TRP A 135 -29.65 16.75 -20.07
N CYS A 136 -30.58 17.63 -20.46
CA CYS A 136 -30.49 18.39 -21.71
C CYS A 136 -29.38 19.46 -21.66
N VAL A 137 -29.00 19.91 -20.46
CA VAL A 137 -27.94 20.89 -20.26
C VAL A 137 -26.56 20.22 -20.36
N PRO A 138 -25.64 20.73 -21.21
CA PRO A 138 -24.29 20.18 -21.34
C PRO A 138 -23.52 20.21 -20.02
N PRO A 139 -22.72 19.18 -19.69
CA PRO A 139 -22.06 19.07 -18.40
C PRO A 139 -21.15 20.26 -18.07
N HIS A 140 -20.39 20.78 -19.05
CA HIS A 140 -19.54 21.96 -18.85
C HIS A 140 -20.32 23.22 -18.41
N ASN A 141 -21.57 23.37 -18.89
CA ASN A 141 -22.44 24.48 -18.49
C ASN A 141 -23.03 24.26 -17.11
N VAL A 142 -23.43 23.01 -16.78
CA VAL A 142 -23.83 22.65 -15.41
C VAL A 142 -22.68 22.94 -14.43
N GLN A 143 -21.45 22.55 -14.79
CA GLN A 143 -20.26 22.76 -13.97
C GLN A 143 -19.99 24.25 -13.73
N SER A 144 -20.06 25.07 -14.78
CA SER A 144 -19.83 26.50 -14.70
C SER A 144 -20.88 27.19 -13.84
N TYR A 145 -22.15 26.86 -14.04
CA TYR A 145 -23.27 27.41 -13.27
C TYR A 145 -23.20 27.02 -11.78
N VAL A 146 -22.95 25.75 -11.49
CA VAL A 146 -22.76 25.25 -10.11
C VAL A 146 -21.56 25.92 -9.44
N ARG A 147 -20.45 26.10 -10.15
CA ARG A 147 -19.25 26.78 -9.62
C ARG A 147 -19.55 28.23 -9.27
N GLU A 148 -20.31 28.93 -10.09
CA GLU A 148 -20.73 30.31 -9.83
C GLU A 148 -21.66 30.40 -8.61
N LEU A 149 -22.63 29.50 -8.49
CA LEU A 149 -23.52 29.42 -7.32
C LEU A 149 -22.74 29.19 -6.03
N ILE A 150 -21.78 28.26 -6.04
CA ILE A 150 -20.91 28.01 -4.88
C ILE A 150 -20.06 29.25 -4.55
N GLY A 151 -19.49 29.91 -5.58
CA GLY A 151 -18.72 31.15 -5.40
C GLY A 151 -19.52 32.30 -4.80
N LYS A 152 -20.85 32.34 -5.03
CA LYS A 152 -21.79 33.30 -4.43
C LYS A 152 -22.32 32.89 -3.06
N GLY A 153 -21.96 31.69 -2.57
CA GLY A 153 -22.45 31.14 -1.28
C GLY A 153 -23.77 30.37 -1.36
N ASN A 154 -24.36 30.21 -2.55
CA ASN A 154 -25.62 29.49 -2.75
C ASN A 154 -25.40 27.96 -2.87
N VAL A 155 -24.75 27.36 -1.87
CA VAL A 155 -24.35 25.94 -1.91
C VAL A 155 -25.57 25.01 -1.93
N ALA A 156 -26.64 25.32 -1.18
CA ALA A 156 -27.84 24.48 -1.13
C ALA A 156 -28.52 24.32 -2.50
N GLU A 157 -28.50 25.38 -3.30
CA GLU A 157 -29.07 25.39 -4.66
C GLU A 157 -28.22 24.54 -5.61
N ALA A 158 -26.89 24.73 -5.59
CA ALA A 158 -25.95 23.89 -6.31
C ALA A 158 -26.11 22.39 -5.98
N VAL A 159 -26.29 22.06 -4.68
CA VAL A 159 -26.54 20.70 -4.21
C VAL A 159 -27.85 20.15 -4.78
N SER A 160 -28.92 20.95 -4.80
CA SER A 160 -30.21 20.54 -5.37
C SER A 160 -30.12 20.23 -6.86
N ILE A 161 -29.43 21.07 -7.63
CA ILE A 161 -29.23 20.89 -9.08
C ILE A 161 -28.47 19.61 -9.37
N LEU A 162 -27.36 19.36 -8.67
CA LEU A 162 -26.56 18.14 -8.86
C LEU A 162 -27.33 16.87 -8.46
N LYS A 163 -28.15 16.92 -7.41
CA LYS A 163 -29.03 15.78 -7.06
C LYS A 163 -30.02 15.49 -8.19
N ASN A 164 -30.68 16.53 -8.69
CA ASN A 164 -31.66 16.39 -9.75
C ASN A 164 -31.03 15.88 -11.06
N TYR A 165 -29.84 16.39 -11.42
CA TYR A 165 -29.08 15.90 -12.57
C TYR A 165 -28.72 14.42 -12.44
N ALA A 166 -28.30 13.96 -11.25
CA ALA A 166 -27.98 12.55 -11.03
C ALA A 166 -29.20 11.62 -11.18
N ALA A 167 -30.38 12.06 -10.74
CA ALA A 167 -31.61 11.29 -10.86
C ALA A 167 -32.04 11.04 -12.32
N CYS A 168 -31.59 11.86 -13.28
CA CYS A 168 -31.90 11.66 -14.69
C CYS A 168 -31.37 10.34 -15.28
N VAL A 169 -30.41 9.67 -14.62
CA VAL A 169 -29.91 8.35 -15.04
C VAL A 169 -30.95 7.24 -14.84
N GLU A 170 -31.99 7.50 -14.04
CA GLU A 170 -33.12 6.58 -13.80
C GLU A 170 -34.27 6.80 -14.79
N SER A 171 -34.14 7.75 -15.72
CA SER A 171 -35.16 8.06 -16.73
C SER A 171 -35.50 6.84 -17.60
N GLU A 172 -36.78 6.72 -17.98
CA GLU A 172 -37.22 5.73 -18.97
C GLU A 172 -36.64 6.00 -20.36
N ASP A 173 -36.32 7.27 -20.68
CA ASP A 173 -35.70 7.68 -21.94
C ASP A 173 -34.23 7.22 -22.03
N PRO A 174 -33.87 6.34 -22.97
CA PRO A 174 -32.49 5.89 -23.17
C PRO A 174 -31.49 7.02 -23.44
N GLU A 175 -31.91 8.06 -24.15
CA GLU A 175 -31.05 9.19 -24.48
C GLU A 175 -30.73 10.05 -23.25
N ALA A 176 -31.72 10.22 -22.37
CA ALA A 176 -31.54 10.87 -21.08
C ALA A 176 -30.52 10.11 -20.21
N ARG A 177 -30.62 8.78 -20.16
CA ARG A 177 -29.66 7.95 -19.40
C ARG A 177 -28.26 8.02 -19.97
N LYS A 178 -28.12 7.91 -21.30
CA LYS A 178 -26.84 8.02 -22.02
C LYS A 178 -26.13 9.34 -21.71
N LYS A 179 -26.83 10.47 -21.86
CA LYS A 179 -26.29 11.81 -21.60
C LYS A 179 -25.99 12.05 -20.13
N THR A 180 -26.86 11.59 -19.25
CA THR A 180 -26.63 11.73 -17.80
C THR A 180 -25.41 10.94 -17.35
N ALA A 181 -25.21 9.72 -17.86
CA ALA A 181 -24.04 8.92 -17.53
C ALA A 181 -22.72 9.62 -17.93
N VAL A 182 -22.65 10.14 -19.17
CA VAL A 182 -21.49 10.94 -19.62
C VAL A 182 -21.30 12.17 -18.73
N GLY A 183 -22.37 12.91 -18.46
CA GLY A 183 -22.32 14.10 -17.62
C GLY A 183 -21.89 13.83 -16.18
N LEU A 184 -22.32 12.73 -15.57
CA LEU A 184 -21.90 12.34 -14.22
C LEU A 184 -20.42 12.02 -14.14
N ALA A 185 -19.83 11.43 -15.20
CA ALA A 185 -18.39 11.21 -15.27
C ALA A 185 -17.63 12.55 -15.29
N GLU A 186 -18.03 13.47 -16.18
CA GLU A 186 -17.42 14.80 -16.33
C GLU A 186 -17.59 15.68 -15.09
N LEU A 187 -18.75 15.62 -14.44
CA LEU A 187 -19.10 16.44 -13.29
C LEU A 187 -18.59 15.90 -11.95
N SER A 188 -17.96 14.73 -11.91
CA SER A 188 -17.49 14.07 -10.68
C SER A 188 -16.81 15.01 -9.68
N GLU A 189 -15.89 15.88 -10.12
CA GLU A 189 -15.22 16.87 -9.27
C GLU A 189 -16.18 17.91 -8.67
N ALA A 190 -17.20 18.33 -9.43
CA ALA A 190 -18.21 19.27 -8.97
C ALA A 190 -19.08 18.67 -7.85
N TYR A 191 -19.41 17.38 -7.93
CA TYR A 191 -20.10 16.65 -6.86
C TYR A 191 -19.28 16.66 -5.56
N ALA A 192 -17.97 16.41 -5.65
CA ALA A 192 -17.09 16.44 -4.48
C ALA A 192 -16.94 17.83 -3.86
N LYS A 193 -16.86 18.89 -4.69
CA LYS A 193 -16.67 20.27 -4.24
C LYS A 193 -17.92 20.90 -3.62
N ALA A 194 -19.11 20.56 -4.12
CA ALA A 194 -20.36 21.14 -3.64
C ALA A 194 -20.76 20.60 -2.26
N ASP A 195 -20.85 19.28 -2.12
CA ASP A 195 -21.07 18.56 -0.85
C ASP A 195 -20.61 17.11 -1.07
N PRO A 196 -19.61 16.60 -0.34
CA PRO A 196 -19.12 15.23 -0.48
C PRO A 196 -20.22 14.16 -0.44
N LYS A 197 -21.33 14.39 0.30
CA LYS A 197 -22.48 13.48 0.36
C LYS A 197 -23.16 13.29 -1.00
N LEU A 198 -22.98 14.21 -1.94
CA LEU A 198 -23.51 14.08 -3.29
C LEU A 198 -22.86 12.94 -4.08
N LEU A 199 -21.60 12.61 -3.80
CA LEU A 199 -20.94 11.45 -4.42
C LEU A 199 -21.69 10.16 -4.07
N SER A 200 -22.06 9.99 -2.79
CA SER A 200 -22.88 8.88 -2.31
C SER A 200 -24.24 8.81 -3.05
N VAL A 201 -24.91 9.96 -3.21
CA VAL A 201 -26.19 10.04 -3.92
C VAL A 201 -26.04 9.64 -5.40
N ALA A 202 -25.05 10.21 -6.10
CA ALA A 202 -24.81 9.91 -7.51
C ALA A 202 -24.42 8.44 -7.73
N LEU A 203 -23.52 7.91 -6.89
CA LEU A 203 -23.13 6.50 -6.92
C LEU A 203 -24.34 5.58 -6.73
N LYS A 204 -25.28 5.93 -5.84
CA LYS A 204 -26.53 5.16 -5.66
C LYS A 204 -27.31 5.04 -6.96
N HIS A 205 -27.60 6.18 -7.61
CA HIS A 205 -28.40 6.21 -8.83
C HIS A 205 -27.71 5.42 -9.96
N VAL A 206 -26.41 5.63 -10.15
CA VAL A 206 -25.64 4.94 -11.19
C VAL A 206 -25.51 3.44 -10.88
N GLY A 207 -25.22 3.07 -9.64
CA GLY A 207 -25.09 1.67 -9.23
C GLY A 207 -26.39 0.89 -9.35
N LEU A 208 -27.52 1.48 -8.94
CA LEU A 208 -28.85 0.89 -9.17
C LEU A 208 -29.12 0.73 -10.67
N ARG A 209 -28.81 1.74 -11.49
CA ARG A 209 -28.98 1.63 -12.94
C ARG A 209 -28.13 0.53 -13.56
N LEU A 210 -26.89 0.32 -13.09
CA LEU A 210 -26.02 -0.78 -13.56
C LEU A 210 -26.64 -2.16 -13.38
N THR A 211 -27.41 -2.37 -12.30
CA THR A 211 -28.07 -3.67 -12.06
C THR A 211 -29.14 -3.96 -13.12
N MET A 212 -29.80 -2.92 -13.65
CA MET A 212 -30.99 -3.04 -14.51
C MET A 212 -30.72 -2.77 -16.00
N GLU A 213 -29.67 -2.03 -16.38
CA GLU A 213 -29.47 -1.51 -17.75
C GLU A 213 -29.20 -2.60 -18.80
N GLN A 214 -30.12 -2.84 -19.73
CA GLN A 214 -29.99 -3.93 -20.71
C GLN A 214 -29.22 -3.51 -21.97
N ASP A 215 -29.15 -2.20 -22.25
CA ASP A 215 -28.43 -1.67 -23.40
C ASP A 215 -26.91 -1.67 -23.15
N GLY A 216 -26.15 -2.36 -24.00
CA GLY A 216 -24.70 -2.52 -23.83
C GLY A 216 -23.90 -1.22 -23.99
N GLU A 217 -24.35 -0.29 -24.84
CA GLU A 217 -23.69 1.01 -25.03
C GLU A 217 -23.91 1.88 -23.78
N ILE A 218 -25.16 1.99 -23.34
CA ILE A 218 -25.52 2.77 -22.15
C ILE A 218 -24.87 2.16 -20.90
N GLN A 219 -24.87 0.85 -20.77
CA GLN A 219 -24.20 0.15 -19.68
C GLN A 219 -22.71 0.48 -19.61
N GLY A 220 -22.02 0.56 -20.76
CA GLY A 220 -20.62 0.97 -20.83
C GLY A 220 -20.40 2.39 -20.28
N LEU A 221 -21.28 3.32 -20.62
CA LEU A 221 -21.23 4.71 -20.15
C LEU A 221 -21.58 4.84 -18.67
N VAL A 222 -22.61 4.13 -18.19
CA VAL A 222 -22.98 4.08 -16.77
C VAL A 222 -21.83 3.45 -15.95
N SER A 223 -21.15 2.44 -16.49
CA SER A 223 -19.97 1.83 -15.86
C SER A 223 -18.82 2.83 -15.74
N ALA A 224 -18.56 3.61 -16.79
CA ALA A 224 -17.55 4.68 -16.78
C ALA A 224 -17.88 5.77 -15.76
N ALA A 225 -19.15 6.18 -15.67
CA ALA A 225 -19.62 7.14 -14.67
C ALA A 225 -19.42 6.62 -13.24
N PHE A 226 -19.78 5.36 -12.98
CA PHE A 226 -19.61 4.72 -11.67
C PHE A 226 -18.14 4.69 -11.25
N VAL A 227 -17.26 4.26 -12.16
CA VAL A 227 -15.80 4.25 -11.95
C VAL A 227 -15.29 5.65 -11.65
N ARG A 228 -15.68 6.65 -12.44
CA ARG A 228 -15.18 8.01 -12.30
C ARG A 228 -15.61 8.67 -10.98
N LEU A 229 -16.88 8.47 -10.57
CA LEU A 229 -17.38 8.92 -9.27
C LEU A 229 -16.65 8.23 -8.10
N SER A 230 -16.35 6.93 -8.24
CA SER A 230 -15.60 6.17 -7.23
C SER A 230 -14.15 6.64 -7.11
N GLN A 231 -13.48 6.90 -8.24
CA GLN A 231 -12.14 7.49 -8.27
C GLN A 231 -12.11 8.87 -7.62
N GLN A 232 -13.15 9.68 -7.83
CA GLN A 232 -13.26 10.99 -7.20
C GLN A 232 -13.50 10.87 -5.68
N ALA A 233 -14.32 9.92 -5.24
CA ALA A 233 -14.51 9.62 -3.82
C ALA A 233 -13.21 9.18 -3.15
N ALA A 234 -12.45 8.31 -3.82
CA ALA A 234 -11.11 7.93 -3.39
C ALA A 234 -10.22 9.17 -3.30
N THR A 235 -10.04 9.91 -4.40
CA THR A 235 -9.22 11.15 -4.49
C THR A 235 -9.52 12.12 -3.36
N SER A 236 -10.81 12.37 -3.08
CA SER A 236 -11.28 13.29 -2.05
C SER A 236 -11.28 12.68 -0.63
N ARG A 237 -10.83 11.43 -0.47
CA ARG A 237 -10.83 10.65 0.78
C ARG A 237 -12.19 10.60 1.48
N TYR A 238 -13.25 10.50 0.71
CA TYR A 238 -14.61 10.42 1.24
C TYR A 238 -15.05 8.96 1.37
N PHE A 239 -14.68 8.34 2.49
CA PHE A 239 -14.92 6.91 2.78
C PHE A 239 -16.38 6.46 2.74
N PRO A 240 -17.39 7.24 3.19
CA PRO A 240 -18.79 6.82 3.08
C PRO A 240 -19.26 6.59 1.64
N ALA A 241 -18.75 7.35 0.66
CA ALA A 241 -19.06 7.10 -0.75
C ALA A 241 -18.31 5.88 -1.30
N MET A 242 -17.08 5.63 -0.84
CA MET A 242 -16.34 4.42 -1.21
C MET A 242 -17.02 3.16 -0.67
N GLU A 243 -17.46 3.18 0.59
CA GLU A 243 -18.24 2.10 1.22
C GLU A 243 -19.49 1.80 0.40
N GLN A 244 -20.26 2.84 0.07
CA GLN A 244 -21.45 2.69 -0.75
C GLN A 244 -21.15 2.13 -2.15
N ALA A 245 -20.07 2.59 -2.80
CA ALA A 245 -19.69 2.07 -4.11
C ALA A 245 -19.35 0.57 -4.03
N LEU A 246 -18.59 0.15 -3.02
CA LEU A 246 -18.26 -1.26 -2.81
C LEU A 246 -19.49 -2.12 -2.49
N ASP A 247 -20.45 -1.58 -1.73
CA ASP A 247 -21.72 -2.26 -1.41
C ASP A 247 -22.57 -2.47 -2.67
N LEU A 248 -22.70 -1.43 -3.49
CA LEU A 248 -23.45 -1.48 -4.75
C LEU A 248 -22.88 -2.51 -5.73
N LEU A 249 -21.56 -2.71 -5.76
CA LEU A 249 -20.94 -3.76 -6.58
C LEU A 249 -21.41 -5.15 -6.20
N THR A 250 -21.73 -5.42 -4.92
CA THR A 250 -22.28 -6.71 -4.48
C THR A 250 -23.65 -6.95 -5.14
N GLY A 251 -24.48 -5.91 -5.22
CA GLY A 251 -25.75 -5.97 -5.94
C GLY A 251 -25.60 -6.15 -7.45
N VAL A 252 -24.60 -5.48 -8.05
CA VAL A 252 -24.27 -5.64 -9.48
C VAL A 252 -23.82 -7.06 -9.79
N GLU A 253 -22.92 -7.62 -8.98
CA GLU A 253 -22.42 -8.99 -9.17
C GLU A 253 -23.54 -10.04 -9.03
N ALA A 254 -24.45 -9.86 -8.07
CA ALA A 254 -25.57 -10.76 -7.86
C ALA A 254 -26.52 -10.83 -9.07
N GLN A 255 -26.74 -9.71 -9.76
CA GLN A 255 -27.59 -9.65 -10.96
C GLN A 255 -26.80 -9.96 -12.24
N ARG A 256 -25.51 -9.65 -12.27
CA ARG A 256 -24.63 -9.74 -13.45
C ARG A 256 -23.22 -10.19 -13.07
N PRO A 257 -23.00 -11.51 -12.98
CA PRO A 257 -21.71 -12.06 -12.60
C PRO A 257 -20.56 -11.62 -13.54
N GLY A 258 -19.41 -11.31 -12.96
CA GLY A 258 -18.17 -10.95 -13.66
C GLY A 258 -17.97 -9.45 -13.91
N ILE A 259 -19.03 -8.63 -13.85
CA ILE A 259 -18.90 -7.18 -14.07
C ILE A 259 -18.24 -6.49 -12.88
N ALA A 260 -18.56 -6.90 -11.65
CA ALA A 260 -18.07 -6.21 -10.47
C ALA A 260 -16.54 -6.25 -10.36
N ASN A 261 -15.90 -7.36 -10.75
CA ASN A 261 -14.44 -7.48 -10.76
C ASN A 261 -13.78 -6.50 -11.74
N SER A 262 -14.37 -6.33 -12.92
CA SER A 262 -13.90 -5.36 -13.93
C SER A 262 -14.05 -3.91 -13.45
N LEU A 263 -15.13 -3.59 -12.73
CA LEU A 263 -15.33 -2.26 -12.16
C LEU A 263 -14.40 -2.01 -10.97
N ARG A 264 -14.30 -2.96 -10.04
CA ARG A 264 -13.48 -2.87 -8.83
C ARG A 264 -12.02 -2.51 -9.15
N SER A 265 -11.41 -3.21 -10.10
CA SER A 265 -10.04 -2.93 -10.56
C SER A 265 -9.84 -1.53 -11.16
N LYS A 266 -10.91 -0.88 -11.65
CA LYS A 266 -10.83 0.46 -12.28
C LYS A 266 -11.17 1.60 -11.33
N MET A 267 -11.82 1.33 -10.20
CA MET A 267 -12.26 2.35 -9.23
C MET A 267 -11.09 3.03 -8.50
N GLY A 268 -9.90 2.44 -8.50
CA GLY A 268 -8.70 3.00 -7.88
C GLY A 268 -8.74 3.05 -6.34
N ILE A 269 -9.68 2.35 -5.70
CA ILE A 269 -9.77 2.26 -4.23
C ILE A 269 -8.67 1.34 -3.70
N GLU A 270 -8.49 0.16 -4.33
CA GLU A 270 -7.49 -0.83 -3.92
C GLU A 270 -6.06 -0.29 -4.00
N ASP A 271 -5.74 0.48 -5.05
CA ASP A 271 -4.42 1.12 -5.23
C ASP A 271 -4.06 2.08 -4.09
N ARG A 272 -5.07 2.58 -3.35
CA ARG A 272 -4.92 3.53 -2.25
C ARG A 272 -4.97 2.90 -0.87
N ILE A 273 -5.18 1.59 -0.77
CA ILE A 273 -5.18 0.85 0.49
C ILE A 273 -3.91 1.09 1.31
N PRO A 274 -2.68 1.16 0.74
CA PRO A 274 -1.49 1.48 1.52
C PRO A 274 -1.60 2.83 2.25
N GLU A 275 -2.17 3.86 1.60
CA GLU A 275 -2.38 5.17 2.20
C GLU A 275 -3.46 5.13 3.30
N PHE A 276 -4.53 4.37 3.06
CA PHE A 276 -5.65 4.22 3.98
C PHE A 276 -5.28 3.46 5.25
N VAL A 277 -4.44 2.42 5.11
CA VAL A 277 -3.85 1.69 6.25
C VAL A 277 -2.94 2.62 7.05
N ASP A 278 -2.10 3.41 6.40
CA ASP A 278 -1.24 4.39 7.08
C ASP A 278 -2.06 5.46 7.81
N GLU A 279 -3.17 5.93 7.24
CA GLU A 279 -4.10 6.86 7.88
C GLU A 279 -4.75 6.24 9.11
N ALA A 280 -5.27 5.01 8.99
CA ALA A 280 -5.91 4.28 10.10
C ALA A 280 -4.95 4.04 11.27
N LEU A 281 -3.67 3.72 10.98
CA LEU A 281 -2.67 3.44 12.01
C LEU A 281 -2.11 4.70 12.70
N ARG A 282 -2.12 5.86 12.03
CA ARG A 282 -1.61 7.12 12.59
C ARG A 282 -2.69 7.95 13.28
N ALA A 283 -3.95 7.76 12.92
CA ALA A 283 -5.04 8.59 13.40
C ALA A 283 -5.36 8.32 14.87
N ARG A 284 -5.43 9.38 15.69
CA ARG A 284 -5.99 9.30 17.04
C ARG A 284 -7.49 8.99 17.01
N GLN A 285 -8.18 9.50 15.98
CA GLN A 285 -9.57 9.22 15.70
C GLN A 285 -9.68 8.88 14.21
N VAL A 286 -10.08 7.65 13.91
CA VAL A 286 -10.18 7.16 12.54
C VAL A 286 -11.32 7.87 11.82
N ALA A 287 -11.09 8.26 10.56
CA ALA A 287 -12.09 8.91 9.72
C ALA A 287 -13.34 8.01 9.57
N ALA A 288 -14.53 8.62 9.60
CA ALA A 288 -15.79 7.88 9.50
C ALA A 288 -15.84 7.06 8.20
N GLY A 289 -16.12 5.77 8.31
CA GLY A 289 -16.21 4.83 7.18
C GLY A 289 -14.87 4.21 6.73
N LEU A 290 -13.70 4.72 7.16
CA LEU A 290 -12.40 4.19 6.72
C LEU A 290 -12.22 2.72 7.11
N THR A 291 -12.48 2.36 8.37
CA THR A 291 -12.39 0.96 8.81
C THR A 291 -13.36 0.05 8.05
N THR A 292 -14.56 0.53 7.71
CA THR A 292 -15.52 -0.24 6.91
C THR A 292 -14.99 -0.50 5.50
N VAL A 293 -14.44 0.53 4.83
CA VAL A 293 -13.82 0.37 3.50
C VAL A 293 -12.70 -0.68 3.52
N LEU A 294 -11.84 -0.65 4.56
CA LEU A 294 -10.79 -1.65 4.74
C LEU A 294 -11.36 -3.07 4.94
N LYS A 295 -12.44 -3.21 5.72
CA LYS A 295 -13.15 -4.50 5.92
C LYS A 295 -13.79 -5.04 4.64
N MET A 296 -14.25 -4.17 3.75
CA MET A 296 -14.83 -4.56 2.45
C MET A 296 -13.79 -4.97 1.41
N LEU A 297 -12.50 -4.73 1.69
CA LEU A 297 -11.35 -5.14 0.88
C LEU A 297 -10.36 -5.94 1.74
N PRO A 298 -10.80 -7.07 2.33
CA PRO A 298 -10.06 -7.73 3.40
C PRO A 298 -8.72 -8.30 2.92
N GLN A 299 -8.64 -8.82 1.70
CA GLN A 299 -7.42 -9.44 1.17
C GLN A 299 -6.31 -8.39 0.94
N THR A 300 -6.57 -7.38 0.11
CA THR A 300 -5.62 -6.29 -0.17
C THR A 300 -5.21 -5.56 1.10
N THR A 301 -6.14 -5.32 2.02
CA THR A 301 -5.83 -4.69 3.31
C THR A 301 -4.90 -5.57 4.14
N MET A 302 -5.19 -6.87 4.22
CA MET A 302 -4.39 -7.81 5.00
C MET A 302 -2.97 -7.97 4.45
N GLU A 303 -2.80 -7.98 3.13
CA GLU A 303 -1.49 -7.95 2.47
C GLU A 303 -0.67 -6.70 2.88
N GLN A 304 -1.30 -5.52 2.85
CA GLN A 304 -0.62 -4.28 3.26
C GLN A 304 -0.30 -4.25 4.76
N LEU A 305 -1.20 -4.77 5.61
CA LEU A 305 -0.93 -4.91 7.05
C LEU A 305 0.21 -5.87 7.32
N ALA A 306 0.33 -6.99 6.59
CA ALA A 306 1.47 -7.90 6.70
C ALA A 306 2.80 -7.20 6.34
N ILE A 307 2.82 -6.43 5.25
CA ILE A 307 4.00 -5.63 4.86
C ILE A 307 4.36 -4.61 5.96
N ARG A 308 3.36 -3.92 6.52
CA ARG A 308 3.56 -2.93 7.58
C ARG A 308 4.05 -3.58 8.88
N PHE A 309 3.46 -4.70 9.26
CA PHE A 309 3.83 -5.51 10.42
C PHE A 309 5.30 -5.92 10.36
N ASN A 310 5.76 -6.39 9.20
CA ASN A 310 7.13 -6.84 8.98
C ASN A 310 8.19 -5.72 9.08
N ARG A 311 7.75 -4.45 9.07
CA ARG A 311 8.60 -3.25 9.22
C ARG A 311 8.54 -2.66 10.64
N CYS A 312 7.70 -3.20 11.53
CA CYS A 312 7.60 -2.72 12.90
C CYS A 312 8.89 -3.00 13.67
N SER A 313 9.37 -1.98 14.38
CA SER A 313 10.53 -2.11 15.27
C SER A 313 10.13 -2.06 16.75
N LEU A 314 9.01 -1.39 17.04
CA LEU A 314 8.42 -1.23 18.35
C LEU A 314 7.26 -2.21 18.55
N ARG A 315 7.12 -2.73 19.78
CA ARG A 315 6.05 -3.67 20.13
C ARG A 315 4.69 -3.02 20.03
N ASP A 316 4.54 -1.80 20.54
CA ASP A 316 3.29 -1.05 20.47
C ASP A 316 2.84 -0.89 19.01
N GLU A 317 3.74 -0.49 18.09
CA GLU A 317 3.42 -0.41 16.66
C GLU A 317 2.92 -1.75 16.10
N SER A 318 3.61 -2.85 16.42
CA SER A 318 3.20 -4.20 15.98
C SER A 318 1.83 -4.61 16.53
N GLU A 319 1.52 -4.22 17.78
CA GLU A 319 0.24 -4.49 18.42
C GLU A 319 -0.89 -3.70 17.77
N HIS A 320 -0.68 -2.41 17.46
CA HIS A 320 -1.67 -1.60 16.74
C HIS A 320 -1.98 -2.18 15.35
N VAL A 321 -0.96 -2.64 14.61
CA VAL A 321 -1.16 -3.31 13.32
C VAL A 321 -1.92 -4.63 13.46
N ALA A 322 -1.57 -5.44 14.47
CA ALA A 322 -2.26 -6.71 14.72
C ALA A 322 -3.73 -6.51 15.13
N ASN A 323 -4.04 -5.48 15.93
CA ASN A 323 -5.40 -5.16 16.33
C ASN A 323 -6.25 -4.72 15.13
N LEU A 324 -5.73 -3.83 14.28
CA LEU A 324 -6.42 -3.45 13.04
C LEU A 324 -6.64 -4.65 12.11
N ALA A 325 -5.68 -5.57 12.02
CA ALA A 325 -5.82 -6.80 11.24
C ALA A 325 -6.89 -7.74 11.82
N ALA A 326 -6.98 -7.86 13.14
CA ALA A 326 -8.02 -8.64 13.80
C ALA A 326 -9.42 -8.06 13.54
N ASP A 327 -9.53 -6.72 13.52
CA ASP A 327 -10.78 -6.02 13.24
C ASP A 327 -11.31 -6.23 11.81
N LEU A 328 -10.48 -6.70 10.87
CA LEU A 328 -10.92 -7.04 9.51
C LEU A 328 -11.86 -8.25 9.46
N GLY A 329 -11.80 -9.11 10.48
CA GLY A 329 -12.68 -10.27 10.60
C GLY A 329 -12.17 -11.55 9.93
N GLU A 330 -12.99 -12.60 10.01
CA GLU A 330 -12.59 -13.98 9.71
C GLU A 330 -12.22 -14.22 8.24
N GLU A 331 -12.85 -13.53 7.30
CA GLU A 331 -12.51 -13.66 5.87
C GLU A 331 -11.03 -13.27 5.60
N ALA A 332 -10.58 -12.19 6.24
CA ALA A 332 -9.20 -11.72 6.10
C ALA A 332 -8.19 -12.69 6.75
N VAL A 333 -8.53 -13.25 7.91
CA VAL A 333 -7.71 -14.28 8.57
C VAL A 333 -7.67 -15.56 7.74
N GLN A 334 -8.80 -15.94 7.13
CA GLN A 334 -8.87 -17.10 6.26
C GLN A 334 -7.99 -16.94 5.00
N HIS A 335 -7.89 -15.73 4.46
CA HIS A 335 -6.94 -15.43 3.39
C HIS A 335 -5.50 -15.72 3.83
N LEU A 336 -5.06 -15.20 4.99
CA LEU A 336 -3.72 -15.52 5.54
C LEU A 336 -3.51 -17.02 5.72
N ARG A 337 -4.49 -17.74 6.28
CA ARG A 337 -4.41 -19.20 6.46
C ARG A 337 -4.24 -19.91 5.12
N SER A 338 -5.02 -19.53 4.11
CA SER A 338 -4.97 -20.14 2.79
C SER A 338 -3.60 -19.93 2.12
N THR A 339 -3.04 -18.72 2.19
CA THR A 339 -1.73 -18.39 1.64
C THR A 339 -0.61 -19.11 2.39
N VAL A 340 -0.68 -19.18 3.72
CA VAL A 340 0.31 -19.91 4.56
C VAL A 340 0.13 -21.44 4.51
N ARG A 341 -1.02 -21.94 4.07
CA ARG A 341 -1.22 -23.38 3.83
C ARG A 341 -0.72 -23.83 2.46
N GLY A 342 -0.96 -23.04 1.40
CA GLY A 342 -0.72 -23.52 0.03
C GLY A 342 -0.41 -22.48 -1.05
N GLY A 343 -0.32 -21.18 -0.71
CA GLY A 343 0.00 -20.13 -1.69
C GLY A 343 1.47 -20.11 -2.19
N PRO A 344 1.92 -19.00 -2.79
CA PRO A 344 3.33 -18.81 -3.12
C PRO A 344 4.22 -18.70 -1.87
N VAL A 345 5.39 -19.33 -1.87
CA VAL A 345 6.35 -19.35 -0.74
C VAL A 345 6.73 -17.94 -0.28
N LYS A 346 6.94 -17.02 -1.24
CA LYS A 346 7.33 -15.64 -0.95
C LYS A 346 6.24 -14.90 -0.16
N GLU A 347 4.99 -15.01 -0.59
CA GLU A 347 3.85 -14.38 0.08
C GLU A 347 3.59 -15.00 1.44
N ALA A 348 3.62 -16.34 1.51
CA ALA A 348 3.48 -17.06 2.76
C ALA A 348 4.51 -16.60 3.81
N ALA A 349 5.78 -16.49 3.43
CA ALA A 349 6.86 -16.03 4.32
C ALA A 349 6.63 -14.61 4.87
N GLU A 350 5.99 -13.73 4.09
CA GLU A 350 5.65 -12.38 4.54
C GLU A 350 4.40 -12.36 5.44
N MET A 351 3.48 -13.31 5.29
CA MET A 351 2.23 -13.40 6.07
C MET A 351 2.37 -14.11 7.41
N VAL A 352 3.40 -14.96 7.60
CA VAL A 352 3.58 -15.75 8.84
C VAL A 352 3.60 -14.87 10.09
N GLY A 353 4.29 -13.73 10.04
CA GLY A 353 4.45 -12.84 11.20
C GLY A 353 3.10 -12.41 11.75
N LEU A 354 2.24 -11.86 10.89
CA LEU A 354 0.91 -11.41 11.26
C LEU A 354 -0.02 -12.58 11.63
N LEU A 355 0.01 -13.68 10.86
CA LEU A 355 -0.81 -14.86 11.18
C LEU A 355 -0.44 -15.46 12.54
N SER A 356 0.82 -15.40 12.97
CA SER A 356 1.20 -15.89 14.29
C SER A 356 0.55 -15.13 15.45
N ARG A 357 0.17 -13.85 15.21
CA ARG A 357 -0.59 -13.04 16.17
C ARG A 357 -2.07 -13.35 16.16
N LEU A 358 -2.64 -13.60 14.99
CA LEU A 358 -4.09 -13.77 14.80
C LEU A 358 -4.54 -15.22 15.03
N ASP A 359 -3.77 -16.19 14.56
CA ASP A 359 -4.05 -17.61 14.71
C ASP A 359 -2.76 -18.45 14.74
N PRO A 360 -2.09 -18.52 15.91
CA PRO A 360 -0.89 -19.34 16.08
C PRO A 360 -1.15 -20.84 15.90
N GLN A 361 -2.39 -21.29 16.06
CA GLN A 361 -2.78 -22.70 16.01
C GLN A 361 -2.65 -23.23 14.58
N SER A 362 -3.17 -22.47 13.62
CA SER A 362 -3.03 -22.78 12.20
C SER A 362 -1.56 -22.90 11.77
N LEU A 363 -0.67 -22.07 12.30
CA LEU A 363 0.76 -22.14 11.95
C LEU A 363 1.43 -23.42 12.42
N MET A 364 1.12 -23.88 13.62
CA MET A 364 1.65 -25.15 14.15
C MET A 364 1.22 -26.34 13.30
N VAL A 365 0.07 -26.26 12.63
CA VAL A 365 -0.41 -27.32 11.72
C VAL A 365 0.21 -27.20 10.33
N PHE A 366 0.22 -25.99 9.75
CA PHE A 366 0.57 -25.82 8.34
C PHE A 366 2.07 -25.75 8.09
N LEU A 367 2.81 -25.00 8.90
CA LEU A 367 4.21 -24.69 8.59
C LEU A 367 5.13 -25.92 8.61
N PRO A 368 5.11 -26.82 9.62
CA PRO A 368 6.07 -27.92 9.70
C PRO A 368 6.17 -28.76 8.41
N SER A 369 5.02 -29.16 7.87
CA SER A 369 4.94 -29.93 6.62
C SER A 369 5.37 -29.16 5.38
N ARG A 370 5.28 -27.83 5.43
CA ARG A 370 5.52 -26.92 4.31
C ARG A 370 6.95 -26.38 4.26
N MET A 371 7.70 -26.41 5.37
CA MET A 371 9.06 -25.86 5.44
C MET A 371 10.00 -26.41 4.36
N LYS A 372 9.82 -27.66 3.94
CA LYS A 372 10.58 -28.29 2.84
C LYS A 372 10.44 -27.57 1.50
N ASP A 373 9.35 -26.84 1.28
CA ASP A 373 9.09 -26.09 0.05
C ASP A 373 9.79 -24.71 0.07
N PHE A 374 10.22 -24.27 1.26
CA PHE A 374 10.88 -22.99 1.48
C PHE A 374 12.39 -23.17 1.30
N SER A 375 13.04 -22.25 0.58
CA SER A 375 14.51 -22.16 0.58
C SER A 375 15.02 -21.80 1.98
N SER A 376 16.28 -22.12 2.29
CA SER A 376 16.90 -21.77 3.59
C SER A 376 16.73 -20.28 3.94
N ALA A 377 16.88 -19.38 2.97
CA ALA A 377 16.63 -17.94 3.16
C ALA A 377 15.16 -17.61 3.50
N ALA A 378 14.21 -18.31 2.90
CA ALA A 378 12.79 -18.15 3.20
C ALA A 378 12.42 -18.76 4.56
N GLN A 379 13.02 -19.89 4.95
CA GLN A 379 12.85 -20.49 6.28
C GLN A 379 13.41 -19.57 7.38
N ASP A 380 14.58 -18.99 7.15
CA ASP A 380 15.19 -17.95 8.00
C ASP A 380 14.29 -16.70 8.10
N ARG A 381 13.63 -16.29 7.02
CA ARG A 381 12.59 -15.24 7.06
C ARG A 381 11.41 -15.64 7.94
N VAL A 382 10.86 -16.84 7.77
CA VAL A 382 9.74 -17.37 8.58
C VAL A 382 10.09 -17.36 10.07
N ALA A 383 11.23 -17.94 10.47
CA ALA A 383 11.66 -17.98 11.86
C ALA A 383 11.77 -16.58 12.47
N ARG A 384 12.30 -15.61 11.73
CA ARG A 384 12.37 -14.21 12.17
C ARG A 384 11.02 -13.52 12.27
N GLN A 385 10.08 -13.84 11.38
CA GLN A 385 8.74 -13.25 11.45
C GLN A 385 7.97 -13.78 12.65
N VAL A 386 8.08 -15.09 12.93
CA VAL A 386 7.53 -15.69 14.16
C VAL A 386 8.19 -15.07 15.40
N SER A 387 9.53 -14.93 15.41
CA SER A 387 10.28 -14.27 16.48
C SER A 387 9.76 -12.84 16.74
N ALA A 388 9.66 -12.05 15.68
CA ALA A 388 9.30 -10.64 15.72
C ALA A 388 7.80 -10.40 15.94
N SER A 389 6.96 -11.43 15.93
CA SER A 389 5.52 -11.18 15.98
C SER A 389 5.01 -10.78 17.36
N GLY A 390 5.67 -11.24 18.43
CA GLY A 390 5.12 -11.11 19.79
C GLY A 390 3.90 -12.00 20.04
N ALA A 391 3.74 -13.10 19.29
CA ALA A 391 2.69 -14.08 19.52
C ALA A 391 2.83 -14.77 20.90
N ALA A 392 1.71 -14.98 21.61
CA ALA A 392 1.73 -15.65 22.91
C ALA A 392 2.26 -17.09 22.82
N ARG A 393 1.94 -17.80 21.73
CA ARG A 393 2.39 -19.19 21.48
C ARG A 393 3.63 -19.27 20.59
N ARG A 394 4.42 -18.19 20.52
CA ARG A 394 5.62 -18.13 19.69
C ARG A 394 6.62 -19.26 19.96
N CYS A 395 6.87 -19.58 21.24
CA CYS A 395 7.76 -20.68 21.61
C CYS A 395 7.30 -22.01 21.03
N HIS A 396 6.01 -22.30 21.14
CA HIS A 396 5.42 -23.54 20.64
C HIS A 396 5.53 -23.63 19.12
N ILE A 397 5.26 -22.54 18.39
CA ILE A 397 5.47 -22.51 16.93
C ILE A 397 6.93 -22.81 16.60
N LEU A 398 7.89 -22.16 17.28
CA LEU A 398 9.32 -22.36 17.01
C LEU A 398 9.79 -23.79 17.35
N LEU A 399 9.27 -24.40 18.41
CA LEU A 399 9.55 -25.80 18.75
C LEU A 399 9.06 -26.75 17.67
N GLU A 400 7.84 -26.56 17.15
CA GLU A 400 7.29 -27.36 16.04
C GLU A 400 8.08 -27.18 14.74
N LEU A 401 8.79 -26.06 14.57
CA LEU A 401 9.60 -25.82 13.36
C LEU A 401 11.02 -26.39 13.47
N LEU A 402 11.53 -26.63 14.68
CA LEU A 402 12.95 -26.89 14.92
C LEU A 402 13.48 -28.09 14.14
N ASP A 403 12.68 -29.14 14.02
CA ASP A 403 13.06 -30.38 13.31
C ASP A 403 12.77 -30.31 11.79
N HIS A 404 12.22 -29.21 11.29
CA HIS A 404 11.81 -29.03 9.89
C HIS A 404 12.55 -27.90 9.15
N VAL A 405 13.37 -27.12 9.86
CA VAL A 405 14.20 -26.06 9.28
C VAL A 405 15.56 -26.59 8.85
N ASP A 406 16.17 -25.87 7.91
CA ASP A 406 17.54 -26.04 7.47
C ASP A 406 18.49 -25.93 8.69
N PRO A 407 19.54 -26.77 8.78
CA PRO A 407 20.48 -26.74 9.91
C PRO A 407 21.11 -25.38 10.18
N LEU A 408 21.28 -24.52 9.17
CA LEU A 408 21.81 -23.17 9.34
C LEU A 408 20.79 -22.18 9.92
N VAL A 409 19.52 -22.58 10.04
CA VAL A 409 18.43 -21.78 10.64
C VAL A 409 18.12 -22.23 12.07
N MET A 410 18.41 -23.48 12.43
CA MET A 410 18.23 -24.00 13.80
C MET A 410 18.84 -23.12 14.92
N PRO A 411 20.06 -22.54 14.78
CA PRO A 411 20.63 -21.68 15.81
C PRO A 411 19.75 -20.46 16.12
N LEU A 412 19.15 -19.86 15.08
CA LEU A 412 18.22 -18.75 15.23
C LEU A 412 16.96 -19.21 15.96
N VAL A 413 16.39 -20.36 15.57
CA VAL A 413 15.18 -20.90 16.21
C VAL A 413 15.42 -21.15 17.70
N ILE A 414 16.54 -21.77 18.08
CA ILE A 414 16.93 -22.03 19.47
C ILE A 414 17.14 -20.73 20.25
N ASP A 415 17.85 -19.76 19.67
CA ASP A 415 18.07 -18.46 20.29
C ASP A 415 16.73 -17.76 20.59
N GLU A 416 15.77 -17.82 19.66
CA GLU A 416 14.45 -17.18 19.78
C GLU A 416 13.50 -17.94 20.72
N ILE A 417 13.64 -19.27 20.84
CA ILE A 417 13.03 -20.07 21.91
C ILE A 417 13.53 -19.59 23.26
N GLY A 418 14.85 -19.44 23.44
CA GLY A 418 15.42 -18.91 24.69
C GLY A 418 14.94 -17.50 25.04
N VAL A 419 14.82 -16.62 24.04
CA VAL A 419 14.29 -15.24 24.18
C VAL A 419 12.81 -15.23 24.57
N SER A 420 12.05 -16.29 24.31
CA SER A 420 10.66 -16.38 24.76
C SER A 420 10.50 -16.57 26.26
N GLY A 421 11.50 -17.12 26.95
CA GLY A 421 11.42 -17.45 28.38
C GLY A 421 10.43 -18.56 28.73
N ASP A 422 9.88 -19.27 27.75
CA ASP A 422 8.86 -20.30 27.97
C ASP A 422 9.49 -21.62 28.44
N ARG A 423 9.05 -22.08 29.62
CA ARG A 423 9.53 -23.32 30.24
C ARG A 423 9.08 -24.59 29.48
N GLY A 424 8.09 -24.49 28.59
CA GLY A 424 7.69 -25.59 27.72
C GLY A 424 8.83 -26.11 26.82
N ALA A 425 9.85 -25.31 26.57
CA ALA A 425 11.01 -25.69 25.76
C ALA A 425 12.11 -26.46 26.51
N LEU A 426 12.06 -26.54 27.84
CA LEU A 426 13.18 -27.03 28.66
C LEU A 426 13.60 -28.45 28.26
N GLY A 427 12.64 -29.36 28.05
CA GLY A 427 12.93 -30.74 27.66
C GLY A 427 13.78 -30.82 26.39
N LYS A 428 13.31 -30.20 25.30
CA LYS A 428 14.03 -30.20 24.01
C LYS A 428 15.40 -29.51 24.11
N LEU A 429 15.49 -28.39 24.84
CA LEU A 429 16.76 -27.67 25.01
C LEU A 429 17.78 -28.47 25.83
N LEU A 430 17.35 -29.19 26.87
CA LEU A 430 18.23 -30.07 27.67
C LEU A 430 18.72 -31.26 26.84
N THR A 431 17.86 -31.87 26.03
CA THR A 431 18.23 -32.93 25.08
C THR A 431 19.34 -32.45 24.13
N ILE A 432 19.20 -31.25 23.56
CA ILE A 432 20.22 -30.67 22.67
C ILE A 432 21.52 -30.36 23.45
N ALA A 433 21.43 -29.77 24.65
CA ALA A 433 22.61 -29.50 25.48
C ALA A 433 23.42 -30.77 25.80
N ASP A 434 22.72 -31.88 26.04
CA ASP A 434 23.31 -33.19 26.32
C ASP A 434 24.03 -33.81 25.10
N GLY A 435 23.74 -33.30 23.90
CA GLY A 435 24.37 -33.71 22.65
C GLY A 435 23.50 -34.58 21.76
N ASP A 436 22.22 -34.79 22.12
CA ASP A 436 21.24 -35.39 21.22
C ASP A 436 20.71 -34.30 20.29
N LEU A 437 21.39 -34.17 19.15
CA LEU A 437 21.19 -33.08 18.19
C LEU A 437 20.08 -33.39 17.20
N PRO A 438 19.30 -32.39 16.77
CA PRO A 438 18.39 -32.54 15.63
C PRO A 438 19.14 -32.95 14.36
N ASN A 439 18.42 -33.52 13.40
CA ASN A 439 19.00 -34.00 12.15
C ASN A 439 19.81 -32.91 11.43
N GLY A 440 21.08 -33.19 11.13
CA GLY A 440 21.98 -32.24 10.48
C GLY A 440 22.54 -31.14 11.40
N GLY A 441 22.20 -31.16 12.69
CA GLY A 441 22.68 -30.20 13.68
C GLY A 441 24.18 -30.35 13.98
N ALA A 442 24.88 -29.23 14.13
CA ALA A 442 26.28 -29.17 14.54
C ALA A 442 26.43 -28.98 16.06
N GLU A 443 27.61 -29.30 16.60
CA GLU A 443 27.96 -29.08 18.03
C GLU A 443 27.72 -27.62 18.49
N PHE A 444 27.76 -26.66 17.57
CA PHE A 444 27.43 -25.26 17.84
C PHE A 444 26.01 -25.08 18.41
N LEU A 445 25.04 -25.94 18.05
CA LEU A 445 23.68 -25.90 18.59
C LEU A 445 23.63 -26.16 20.09
N ARG A 446 24.58 -26.92 20.64
CA ARG A 446 24.65 -27.19 22.09
C ARG A 446 24.98 -25.93 22.86
N VAL A 447 25.90 -25.11 22.34
CA VAL A 447 26.19 -23.78 22.91
C VAL A 447 24.91 -22.95 22.90
N LYS A 448 24.18 -22.94 21.79
CA LYS A 448 22.92 -22.20 21.67
C LYS A 448 21.84 -22.67 22.60
N ALA A 449 21.71 -23.99 22.79
CA ALA A 449 20.78 -24.56 23.76
C ALA A 449 21.14 -24.15 25.20
N ILE A 450 22.41 -24.21 25.57
CA ILE A 450 22.88 -23.77 26.91
C ILE A 450 22.63 -22.26 27.11
N GLU A 451 22.95 -21.43 26.11
CA GLU A 451 22.66 -19.99 26.15
C GLU A 451 21.14 -19.72 26.28
N ALA A 452 20.30 -20.52 25.62
CA ALA A 452 18.84 -20.44 25.74
C ALA A 452 18.33 -20.88 27.12
N LEU A 453 18.85 -21.97 27.68
CA LEU A 453 18.52 -22.44 29.03
C LEU A 453 18.85 -21.37 30.09
N GLY A 454 20.00 -20.71 29.96
CA GLY A 454 20.40 -19.62 30.84
C GLY A 454 19.46 -18.40 30.80
N ARG A 455 18.74 -18.18 29.68
CA ARG A 455 17.75 -17.09 29.54
C ARG A 455 16.36 -17.45 30.08
N ILE A 456 16.01 -18.73 30.11
CA ILE A 456 14.70 -19.19 30.64
C ILE A 456 14.68 -19.13 32.19
N HIS A 457 15.85 -19.09 32.83
CA HIS A 457 15.99 -19.01 34.29
C HIS A 457 15.26 -20.15 35.04
N ALA A 458 15.48 -21.40 34.60
CA ALA A 458 14.84 -22.59 35.16
C ALA A 458 15.79 -23.41 36.05
N PRO A 459 15.48 -23.61 37.35
CA PRO A 459 16.30 -24.41 38.26
C PRO A 459 16.51 -25.87 37.83
N GLU A 460 15.59 -26.44 37.07
CA GLU A 460 15.67 -27.81 36.54
C GLU A 460 16.90 -28.04 35.64
N THR A 461 17.50 -26.95 35.16
CA THR A 461 18.70 -26.99 34.31
C THR A 461 20.00 -27.13 35.10
N LEU A 462 19.98 -26.84 36.41
CA LEU A 462 21.18 -26.76 37.26
C LEU A 462 22.01 -28.05 37.21
N THR A 463 21.37 -29.21 37.37
CA THR A 463 22.06 -30.51 37.39
C THR A 463 22.82 -30.76 36.09
N THR A 464 22.16 -30.51 34.96
CA THR A 464 22.77 -30.69 33.63
C THR A 464 23.92 -29.71 33.40
N LEU A 465 23.72 -28.43 33.75
CA LEU A 465 24.74 -27.40 33.57
C LEU A 465 25.97 -27.66 34.45
N LYS A 466 25.79 -28.00 35.73
CA LYS A 466 26.88 -28.37 36.65
C LYS A 466 27.65 -29.59 36.11
N ARG A 467 26.94 -30.63 35.65
CA ARG A 467 27.57 -31.81 35.01
C ARG A 467 28.45 -31.42 33.83
N ILE A 468 28.00 -30.52 32.95
CA ILE A 468 28.79 -30.06 31.78
C ILE A 468 30.10 -29.40 32.23
N VAL A 469 30.05 -28.58 33.28
CA VAL A 469 31.22 -27.84 33.78
C VAL A 469 32.19 -28.74 34.56
N GLU A 470 31.67 -29.66 35.38
CA GLU A 470 32.42 -30.48 36.34
C GLU A 470 33.04 -31.75 35.73
N THR A 471 32.44 -32.32 34.68
CA THR A 471 32.86 -33.63 34.15
C THR A 471 34.32 -33.60 33.67
N LYS A 472 35.12 -34.54 34.18
CA LYS A 472 36.53 -34.76 33.81
C LYS A 472 36.70 -36.11 33.11
N LYS A 473 37.71 -36.21 32.25
CA LYS A 473 38.11 -37.44 31.54
C LYS A 473 39.63 -37.63 31.65
N MET A 474 40.07 -38.56 32.52
CA MET A 474 41.48 -38.86 32.86
C MET A 474 42.37 -37.64 33.14
N PHE A 475 42.83 -36.93 32.11
CA PHE A 475 43.73 -35.78 32.18
C PHE A 475 43.17 -34.50 31.51
N SER A 476 41.93 -34.53 31.01
CA SER A 476 41.27 -33.40 30.35
C SER A 476 39.84 -33.22 30.84
N TRP A 477 39.19 -32.14 30.42
CA TRP A 477 37.76 -31.93 30.66
C TRP A 477 36.92 -32.82 29.75
N GLY A 478 35.79 -33.31 30.26
CA GLY A 478 34.89 -34.18 29.50
C GLY A 478 34.14 -33.47 28.37
N TYR A 479 33.96 -32.15 28.50
CA TYR A 479 33.29 -31.30 27.51
C TYR A 479 34.25 -30.24 26.95
N PRO A 480 34.08 -29.85 25.66
CA PRO A 480 34.77 -28.72 25.05
C PRO A 480 34.68 -27.42 25.85
N GLN A 481 35.73 -26.59 25.78
CA GLN A 481 35.85 -25.37 26.58
C GLN A 481 34.65 -24.42 26.39
N GLU A 482 34.18 -24.20 25.16
CA GLU A 482 33.01 -23.31 24.92
C GLU A 482 31.71 -23.78 25.56
N LEU A 483 31.46 -25.09 25.63
CA LEU A 483 30.25 -25.59 26.30
C LEU A 483 30.34 -25.34 27.80
N ARG A 484 31.54 -25.52 28.38
CA ARG A 484 31.81 -25.25 29.79
C ARG A 484 31.69 -23.76 30.11
N ILE A 485 32.19 -22.88 29.24
CA ILE A 485 32.03 -21.43 29.38
C ILE A 485 30.56 -21.04 29.33
N ALA A 486 29.81 -21.50 28.33
CA ALA A 486 28.38 -21.19 28.20
C ALA A 486 27.59 -21.69 29.42
N ALA A 487 27.90 -22.89 29.92
CA ALA A 487 27.24 -23.45 31.09
C ALA A 487 27.60 -22.69 32.37
N MET A 488 28.86 -22.27 32.53
CA MET A 488 29.28 -21.42 33.64
C MET A 488 28.57 -20.06 33.61
N GLN A 489 28.47 -19.42 32.45
CA GLN A 489 27.76 -18.14 32.27
C GLN A 489 26.25 -18.28 32.58
N ALA A 490 25.64 -19.42 32.28
CA ALA A 490 24.26 -19.71 32.66
C ALA A 490 24.12 -19.95 34.17
N LEU A 491 25.07 -20.68 34.78
CA LEU A 491 25.09 -20.96 36.21
C LEU A 491 25.35 -19.69 37.04
N GLU A 492 26.13 -18.73 36.55
CA GLU A 492 26.36 -17.46 37.24
C GLU A 492 25.05 -16.71 37.52
N LYS A 493 24.04 -16.91 36.66
CA LYS A 493 22.70 -16.32 36.83
C LYS A 493 21.75 -17.18 37.66
N LEU A 494 21.97 -18.49 37.71
CA LEU A 494 21.04 -19.46 38.32
C LEU A 494 21.47 -19.89 39.74
N ASP A 495 22.77 -19.97 39.98
CA ASP A 495 23.39 -20.44 41.22
C ASP A 495 24.77 -19.76 41.41
N PRO A 496 24.78 -18.44 41.71
CA PRO A 496 26.00 -17.65 41.84
C PRO A 496 26.89 -18.12 43.00
N GLU A 497 26.31 -18.67 44.07
CA GLU A 497 27.04 -19.20 45.22
C GLU A 497 27.90 -20.39 44.81
N TRP A 498 27.30 -21.38 44.13
CA TRP A 498 28.04 -22.53 43.63
C TRP A 498 29.14 -22.12 42.63
N VAL A 499 28.86 -21.14 41.76
CA VAL A 499 29.87 -20.61 40.82
C VAL A 499 31.05 -20.00 41.57
N GLY A 500 30.81 -19.21 42.62
CA GLY A 500 31.87 -18.64 43.44
C GLY A 500 32.80 -19.70 44.04
N GLU A 501 32.25 -20.81 44.49
CA GLU A 501 33.03 -21.93 45.07
C GLU A 501 33.79 -22.75 44.02
N PHE A 502 33.17 -22.98 42.86
CA PHE A 502 33.73 -23.86 41.83
C PHE A 502 34.68 -23.15 40.86
N TRP A 503 34.46 -21.85 40.62
CA TRP A 503 35.20 -21.04 39.65
C TRP A 503 36.74 -21.18 39.75
N PRO A 504 37.38 -21.08 40.93
CA PRO A 504 38.84 -21.19 41.05
C PRO A 504 39.41 -22.54 40.59
N LYS A 505 38.58 -23.59 40.55
CA LYS A 505 38.97 -24.97 40.18
C LYS A 505 38.51 -25.35 38.77
N SER A 506 37.81 -24.45 38.09
CA SER A 506 37.15 -24.71 36.80
C SER A 506 38.12 -24.71 35.61
N GLY A 507 39.26 -24.03 35.73
CA GLY A 507 40.17 -23.77 34.61
C GLY A 507 39.57 -22.86 33.53
N ILE A 508 38.52 -22.10 33.85
CA ILE A 508 37.94 -21.04 33.02
C ILE A 508 38.47 -19.70 33.52
N SER A 509 38.90 -18.82 32.61
CA SER A 509 39.48 -17.51 32.95
C SER A 509 38.43 -16.40 32.97
N GLU A 510 38.70 -15.30 33.68
CA GLU A 510 37.76 -14.16 33.75
C GLU A 510 37.44 -13.60 32.36
N GLU A 511 38.45 -13.54 31.47
CA GLU A 511 38.29 -13.15 30.07
C GLU A 511 37.29 -14.03 29.30
N ASP A 512 37.19 -15.33 29.64
CA ASP A 512 36.24 -16.25 29.00
C ASP A 512 34.79 -15.91 29.36
N LEU A 513 34.54 -15.38 30.56
CA LEU A 513 33.19 -15.00 31.02
C LEU A 513 32.74 -13.61 30.57
N MET A 514 33.66 -12.72 30.21
CA MET A 514 33.35 -11.31 29.87
C MET A 514 32.27 -11.13 28.81
N LEU A 515 32.14 -12.08 27.88
CA LEU A 515 31.18 -12.03 26.77
C LEU A 515 29.96 -12.93 27.01
N ALA A 516 29.33 -12.80 28.18
CA ALA A 516 28.10 -13.52 28.50
C ALA A 516 26.92 -13.12 27.58
N PRO A 517 25.98 -14.03 27.30
CA PRO A 517 24.70 -13.67 26.70
C PRO A 517 23.99 -12.59 27.52
N LEU A 518 23.46 -11.58 26.82
CA LEU A 518 22.69 -10.51 27.44
C LEU A 518 21.36 -11.04 27.97
N ASP A 519 20.90 -10.45 29.06
CA ASP A 519 19.53 -10.65 29.54
C ASP A 519 18.52 -10.02 28.59
N VAL A 520 17.33 -10.60 28.58
CA VAL A 520 16.22 -10.26 27.69
C VAL A 520 15.16 -9.54 28.54
N PRO A 521 15.08 -8.20 28.49
CA PRO A 521 14.09 -7.49 29.30
C PRO A 521 12.67 -7.88 28.88
N ALA A 522 11.87 -8.38 29.82
CA ALA A 522 10.48 -8.76 29.56
C ALA A 522 9.67 -7.61 28.95
N GLN A 523 9.91 -6.38 29.43
CA GLN A 523 9.26 -5.14 29.00
C GLN A 523 10.03 -4.36 27.93
N SER A 524 10.88 -5.01 27.13
CA SER A 524 11.55 -4.33 26.01
C SER A 524 10.51 -3.71 25.07
N ARG A 525 10.64 -2.40 24.80
CA ARG A 525 9.84 -1.70 23.79
C ARG A 525 10.09 -2.21 22.37
N PHE A 526 11.25 -2.81 22.13
CA PHE A 526 11.64 -3.30 20.80
C PHE A 526 11.18 -4.74 20.61
N VAL A 527 10.73 -5.01 19.39
CA VAL A 527 10.31 -6.33 18.92
C VAL A 527 11.48 -7.32 18.95
N ARG A 528 12.64 -6.92 18.41
CA ARG A 528 13.86 -7.72 18.40
C ARG A 528 14.78 -7.32 19.53
N GLN A 529 15.31 -8.32 20.23
CA GLN A 529 16.22 -8.13 21.33
C GLN A 529 17.64 -8.52 20.95
N ARG A 530 18.61 -7.85 21.56
CA ARG A 530 20.03 -8.16 21.34
C ARG A 530 20.44 -9.29 22.26
N ARG A 531 21.11 -10.31 21.70
CA ARG A 531 21.50 -11.53 22.42
C ARG A 531 22.92 -11.51 22.99
N HIS A 532 23.82 -10.72 22.40
CA HIS A 532 25.22 -10.58 22.84
C HIS A 532 25.67 -9.11 22.78
N GLN A 533 26.63 -8.77 23.63
CA GLN A 533 27.28 -7.46 23.62
C GLN A 533 28.02 -7.24 22.29
N ARG A 534 27.90 -6.02 21.75
CA ARG A 534 28.68 -5.59 20.58
C ARG A 534 30.00 -4.99 21.05
N VAL A 535 31.08 -5.47 20.47
CA VAL A 535 32.44 -5.01 20.67
C VAL A 535 32.87 -4.22 19.43
N ARG A 536 33.30 -2.98 19.65
CA ARG A 536 33.93 -2.18 18.60
C ARG A 536 35.40 -2.58 18.51
N LEU A 537 35.83 -3.03 17.33
CA LEU A 537 37.18 -3.51 17.13
C LEU A 537 38.12 -2.30 16.95
N GLN A 538 39.26 -2.30 17.65
CA GLN A 538 40.26 -1.24 17.53
C GLN A 538 40.88 -1.21 16.13
N LYS A 539 41.04 -2.39 15.51
CA LYS A 539 41.44 -2.57 14.13
C LYS A 539 40.38 -3.42 13.42
N PRO A 540 39.95 -3.07 12.21
CA PRO A 540 38.99 -3.88 11.48
C PRO A 540 39.51 -5.31 11.25
N VAL A 541 38.62 -6.29 11.37
CA VAL A 541 38.93 -7.69 11.03
C VAL A 541 38.46 -7.95 9.61
N HIS A 542 39.37 -8.40 8.76
CA HIS A 542 39.04 -8.74 7.39
C HIS A 542 38.55 -10.20 7.30
N ALA A 543 37.53 -10.42 6.47
CA ALA A 543 37.07 -11.77 6.13
C ALA A 543 36.82 -11.91 4.63
N ILE A 544 36.95 -13.14 4.14
CA ILE A 544 36.67 -13.51 2.75
C ILE A 544 35.66 -14.67 2.70
N SER A 545 34.72 -14.59 1.76
CA SER A 545 33.80 -15.71 1.48
C SER A 545 34.48 -16.84 0.72
N LEU A 546 34.26 -18.09 1.14
CA LEU A 546 34.86 -19.28 0.53
C LEU A 546 33.93 -20.05 -0.42
N ASN A 547 32.61 -19.91 -0.25
CA ASN A 547 31.60 -20.73 -0.91
C ASN A 547 30.83 -20.01 -2.03
N LEU A 548 31.21 -18.79 -2.37
CA LEU A 548 30.59 -18.00 -3.44
C LEU A 548 31.35 -18.16 -4.75
N LYS A 549 30.64 -18.09 -5.89
CA LYS A 549 31.24 -18.13 -7.24
C LYS A 549 32.33 -17.07 -7.41
N GLU A 550 32.08 -15.89 -6.85
CA GLU A 550 33.07 -14.84 -6.75
C GLU A 550 33.19 -14.39 -5.30
N SER A 551 34.43 -14.30 -4.82
CA SER A 551 34.68 -13.95 -3.43
C SER A 551 34.16 -12.55 -3.08
N CYS A 552 33.55 -12.45 -1.89
CA CYS A 552 33.14 -11.23 -1.24
C CYS A 552 34.09 -10.95 -0.08
N TRP A 553 34.59 -9.72 -0.01
CA TRP A 553 35.43 -9.24 1.09
C TRP A 553 34.57 -8.49 2.10
N LEU A 554 34.81 -8.73 3.38
CA LEU A 554 34.14 -8.10 4.50
C LEU A 554 35.19 -7.38 5.37
N GLU A 555 34.93 -6.12 5.69
CA GLU A 555 35.69 -5.35 6.68
C GLU A 555 34.83 -5.16 7.94
N ILE A 556 35.12 -5.93 8.99
CA ILE A 556 34.32 -6.00 10.21
C ILE A 556 34.84 -4.96 11.21
N LYS A 557 34.01 -3.97 11.55
CA LYS A 557 34.35 -2.91 12.53
C LYS A 557 33.68 -3.11 13.88
N THR A 558 32.57 -3.83 13.92
CA THR A 558 31.82 -4.14 15.13
C THR A 558 31.36 -5.57 15.08
N ALA A 559 31.59 -6.32 16.15
CA ALA A 559 31.35 -7.74 16.22
C ALA A 559 30.80 -8.17 17.60
N SER A 560 30.27 -9.36 17.67
CA SER A 560 29.71 -10.01 18.86
C SER A 560 29.84 -11.52 18.66
N LEU A 561 29.65 -12.31 19.72
CA LEU A 561 29.72 -13.77 19.62
C LEU A 561 28.70 -14.41 18.66
N SER A 562 27.66 -13.68 18.25
CA SER A 562 26.66 -14.13 17.27
C SER A 562 26.81 -13.48 15.90
N GLY A 563 27.83 -12.66 15.63
CA GLY A 563 28.01 -11.98 14.35
C GLY A 563 28.32 -10.49 14.49
N GLY A 564 28.15 -9.71 13.42
CA GLY A 564 28.66 -8.34 13.40
C GLY A 564 28.12 -7.47 12.27
N LEU A 565 28.73 -6.31 12.12
CA LEU A 565 28.51 -5.35 11.04
C LEU A 565 29.80 -5.21 10.24
N ALA A 566 29.69 -5.33 8.92
CA ALA A 566 30.80 -5.23 8.01
C ALA A 566 30.48 -4.35 6.80
N THR A 567 31.48 -3.62 6.32
CA THR A 567 31.46 -3.05 4.98
C THR A 567 31.84 -4.16 4.00
N ILE A 568 31.10 -4.30 2.89
CA ILE A 568 31.24 -5.42 1.95
C ILE A 568 31.67 -4.95 0.55
N SER A 569 32.47 -5.77 -0.14
CA SER A 569 32.92 -5.44 -1.50
C SER A 569 31.84 -5.53 -2.57
N ARG A 570 30.74 -6.24 -2.28
CA ARG A 570 29.60 -6.46 -3.17
C ARG A 570 28.35 -6.67 -2.34
N HIS A 571 27.19 -6.24 -2.83
CA HIS A 571 25.93 -6.53 -2.15
C HIS A 571 25.57 -8.03 -2.22
N LEU A 572 25.04 -8.58 -1.13
CA LEU A 572 24.53 -9.95 -1.04
C LEU A 572 23.07 -9.91 -0.57
N ALA A 573 22.23 -10.81 -1.08
CA ALA A 573 20.84 -10.86 -0.64
C ALA A 573 20.76 -11.28 0.84
N PRO A 574 19.85 -10.69 1.65
CA PRO A 574 19.61 -11.15 3.01
C PRO A 574 19.17 -12.62 3.03
N GLY A 575 19.66 -13.39 4.03
CA GLY A 575 19.45 -14.83 4.09
C GLY A 575 20.43 -15.64 3.22
N THR A 576 21.45 -15.02 2.62
CA THR A 576 22.52 -15.76 1.93
C THR A 576 23.48 -16.37 2.95
N PRO A 577 23.69 -17.70 2.95
CA PRO A 577 24.71 -18.33 3.78
C PRO A 577 26.11 -18.16 3.18
N VAL A 578 27.06 -17.73 3.99
CA VAL A 578 28.44 -17.44 3.59
C VAL A 578 29.40 -18.13 4.54
N GLN A 579 30.31 -18.95 3.99
CA GLN A 579 31.45 -19.46 4.73
C GLN A 579 32.54 -18.39 4.75
N LEU A 580 32.83 -17.87 5.92
CA LEU A 580 33.77 -16.79 6.16
C LEU A 580 35.09 -17.34 6.68
N ARG A 581 36.19 -16.89 6.10
CA ARG A 581 37.53 -17.00 6.68
C ARG A 581 37.95 -15.64 7.21
N LEU A 582 38.01 -15.51 8.54
CA LEU A 582 38.43 -14.30 9.24
C LEU A 582 39.95 -14.31 9.42
N GLN A 583 40.59 -13.20 9.10
CA GLN A 583 42.03 -13.00 9.27
C GLN A 583 42.31 -12.21 10.55
N VAL A 584 43.06 -12.82 11.46
CA VAL A 584 43.36 -12.27 12.79
C VAL A 584 44.86 -12.39 13.04
N GLY A 585 45.57 -11.30 12.71
CA GLY A 585 47.03 -11.32 12.66
C GLY A 585 47.53 -12.39 11.68
N LEU A 586 48.32 -13.34 12.19
CA LEU A 586 48.82 -14.49 11.43
C LEU A 586 47.88 -15.71 11.47
N ARG A 587 46.81 -15.67 12.27
CA ARG A 587 45.86 -16.78 12.44
C ARG A 587 44.64 -16.58 11.54
N GLN A 588 44.07 -17.69 11.11
CA GLN A 588 42.81 -17.71 10.35
C GLN A 588 41.76 -18.44 11.18
N MET A 589 40.54 -17.93 11.15
CA MET A 589 39.38 -18.57 11.75
C MET A 589 38.28 -18.79 10.71
N GLN A 590 37.46 -19.81 10.90
CA GLN A 590 36.36 -20.12 10.00
C GLN A 590 35.01 -20.10 10.71
N ALA A 591 34.01 -19.56 10.02
CA ALA A 591 32.64 -19.48 10.49
C ALA A 591 31.68 -19.58 9.31
N THR A 592 30.47 -20.11 9.53
CA THR A 592 29.36 -19.94 8.60
C THR A 592 28.45 -18.85 9.14
N ALA A 593 28.15 -17.87 8.30
CA ALA A 593 27.30 -16.74 8.65
C ALA A 593 26.15 -16.57 7.67
N MET A 594 25.03 -16.03 8.15
CA MET A 594 23.89 -15.64 7.35
C MET A 594 23.90 -14.12 7.17
N MET A 595 23.83 -13.63 5.93
CA MET A 595 23.80 -12.19 5.66
C MET A 595 22.46 -11.57 6.06
N ARG A 596 22.50 -10.33 6.57
CA ARG A 596 21.36 -9.59 7.14
C ARG A 596 21.36 -8.17 6.58
N ASP A 597 20.19 -7.71 6.17
CA ASP A 597 20.05 -6.33 5.69
C ASP A 597 20.34 -5.32 6.81
N TYR A 598 20.92 -4.18 6.46
CA TYR A 598 21.18 -3.09 7.40
C TYR A 598 21.10 -1.71 6.73
N ARG A 599 22.10 -1.33 5.91
CA ARG A 599 22.15 -0.05 5.17
C ARG A 599 22.90 -0.24 3.84
N ALA A 600 22.79 0.72 2.92
CA ALA A 600 23.27 0.59 1.54
C ALA A 600 24.76 0.17 1.37
N GLN A 601 25.67 0.55 2.29
CA GLN A 601 27.10 0.20 2.22
C GLN A 601 27.57 -0.78 3.31
N ASP A 602 26.76 -0.99 4.35
CA ASP A 602 27.10 -1.85 5.49
C ASP A 602 26.08 -2.98 5.60
N MET A 603 26.57 -4.21 5.79
CA MET A 603 25.75 -5.39 5.97
C MET A 603 25.98 -6.00 7.34
N ALA A 604 24.89 -6.40 7.98
CA ALA A 604 24.99 -7.23 9.16
C ALA A 604 25.16 -8.70 8.75
N PHE A 605 25.80 -9.48 9.60
CA PHE A 605 25.88 -10.93 9.45
C PHE A 605 25.69 -11.60 10.79
N GLU A 606 25.15 -12.81 10.77
CA GLU A 606 24.88 -13.61 11.96
C GLU A 606 25.61 -14.94 11.84
N ILE A 607 26.47 -15.28 12.79
CA ILE A 607 27.17 -16.56 12.82
C ILE A 607 26.16 -17.64 13.19
N VAL A 608 25.92 -18.55 12.25
CA VAL A 608 24.97 -19.66 12.38
C VAL A 608 25.69 -20.99 12.61
N ASP A 609 26.96 -21.10 12.27
CA ASP A 609 27.77 -22.26 12.62
C ASP A 609 29.23 -21.89 12.78
N MET A 610 29.91 -22.55 13.72
CA MET A 610 31.32 -22.36 14.02
C MET A 610 31.81 -23.53 14.89
N ASN A 611 32.95 -24.12 14.54
CA ASN A 611 33.60 -25.11 15.38
C ASN A 611 33.90 -24.52 16.79
N LEU A 612 33.74 -25.31 17.85
CA LEU A 612 33.87 -24.83 19.23
C LEU A 612 35.27 -24.30 19.58
N GLU A 613 36.34 -24.84 18.97
CA GLU A 613 37.69 -24.30 19.12
C GLU A 613 37.85 -22.95 18.42
N GLU A 614 37.27 -22.81 17.23
CA GLU A 614 37.24 -21.54 16.49
C GLU A 614 36.44 -20.47 17.25
N ARG A 615 35.33 -20.86 17.87
CA ARG A 615 34.55 -19.99 18.76
C ARG A 615 35.35 -19.54 19.98
N SER A 616 36.13 -20.43 20.58
CA SER A 616 37.04 -20.09 21.70
C SER A 616 38.08 -19.04 21.29
N LYS A 617 38.64 -19.15 20.09
CA LYS A 617 39.60 -18.17 19.54
C LYS A 617 38.91 -16.83 19.25
N TYR A 618 37.70 -16.88 18.68
CA TYR A 618 36.92 -15.70 18.36
C TYR A 618 36.49 -14.93 19.60
N ARG A 619 36.06 -15.63 20.66
CA ARG A 619 35.75 -15.05 21.97
C ARG A 619 36.92 -14.27 22.54
N ARG A 620 38.10 -14.89 22.60
CA ARG A 620 39.32 -14.24 23.11
C ARG A 620 39.73 -13.01 22.31
N LEU A 621 39.57 -13.06 20.98
CA LEU A 621 39.76 -11.87 20.14
C LEU A 621 38.81 -10.74 20.55
N LEU A 622 37.52 -11.02 20.70
CA LEU A 622 36.53 -10.01 21.05
C LEU A 622 36.78 -9.46 22.47
N ALA A 623 37.10 -10.32 23.44
CA ALA A 623 37.39 -9.92 24.81
C ALA A 623 38.59 -8.96 24.89
N GLY A 624 39.66 -9.21 24.11
CA GLY A 624 40.84 -8.34 24.03
C GLY A 624 40.57 -6.93 23.47
N HIS A 625 39.39 -6.68 22.91
CA HIS A 625 38.97 -5.35 22.44
C HIS A 625 38.01 -4.63 23.39
N LEU A 626 37.60 -5.26 24.50
CA LEU A 626 36.81 -4.58 25.52
C LEU A 626 37.70 -3.57 26.27
N PRO A 627 37.16 -2.39 26.64
CA PRO A 627 37.88 -1.48 27.51
C PRO A 627 38.12 -2.15 28.86
N HIS A 628 39.39 -2.25 29.28
CA HIS A 628 39.69 -2.62 30.66
C HIS A 628 39.09 -1.56 31.59
N ALA A 629 38.35 -1.99 32.61
CA ALA A 629 37.95 -1.07 33.67
C ALA A 629 39.22 -0.43 34.27
N PRO A 630 39.27 0.90 34.49
CA PRO A 630 40.39 1.48 35.21
C PRO A 630 40.45 0.84 36.60
N ALA A 631 41.66 0.47 37.03
CA ALA A 631 41.90 0.01 38.40
C ALA A 631 41.33 1.05 39.40
N PRO A 632 40.85 0.65 40.58
CA PRO A 632 40.11 1.53 41.50
C PRO A 632 40.93 2.66 42.15
N ASN A 633 42.06 3.06 41.57
CA ASN A 633 43.01 4.04 42.13
C ASN A 633 43.26 5.26 41.23
N GLU A 634 42.30 5.68 40.40
CA GLU A 634 42.33 7.03 39.83
C GLU A 634 41.05 7.78 40.16
N THR A 635 41.18 8.65 41.16
CA THR A 635 40.17 9.63 41.56
C THR A 635 39.87 10.52 40.34
N PRO A 636 38.61 10.62 39.88
CA PRO A 636 38.32 11.42 38.70
C PRO A 636 38.41 12.90 39.06
N ALA A 637 39.41 13.59 38.49
CA ALA A 637 39.48 15.04 38.48
C ALA A 637 38.24 15.58 37.74
N ALA A 638 37.49 16.44 38.44
CA ALA A 638 36.28 17.08 37.96
C ALA A 638 36.48 17.77 36.59
N ARG A 639 35.57 17.52 35.65
CA ARG A 639 35.34 18.41 34.49
C ARG A 639 34.03 19.17 34.69
N PRO A 640 33.98 20.46 34.30
CA PRO A 640 32.83 21.31 34.56
C PRO A 640 31.74 21.12 33.51
N ASP A 641 30.51 21.39 33.96
CA ASP A 641 29.27 21.40 33.22
C ASP A 641 29.37 22.13 31.87
N LEU A 642 28.80 21.52 30.83
CA LEU A 642 28.31 22.23 29.66
C LEU A 642 26.86 21.83 29.40
N ALA A 643 26.02 22.79 29.73
CA ALA A 643 24.58 22.76 29.63
C ALA A 643 24.08 22.65 28.17
N SER A 644 22.96 21.94 28.03
CA SER A 644 21.81 22.25 27.18
C SER A 644 22.05 23.00 25.85
N VAL A 645 21.76 22.32 24.73
CA VAL A 645 21.05 22.94 23.59
C VAL A 645 20.02 21.95 23.06
N LYS A 646 18.84 22.52 22.79
CA LYS A 646 17.52 21.97 22.46
C LYS A 646 17.47 20.89 21.38
#